data_AF-A0A931Y446-F1
#
_entry.id   AF-A0A931Y446-F1
#
_cell.length_a   1.000
_cell.length_b   1.000
_cell.length_c   1.000
_cell.angle_alpha   90.00
_cell.angle_beta   90.00
_cell.angle_gamma   90.00
#
_symmetry.space_group_name_H-M   'P 1'
#
loop_
_entity.id
_entity.type
_entity.pdbx_description
1 polymer ?
#
loop_
_entity_poly.entity_id
_entity_poly.type
_entity_poly.pdbx_seq_one_letter_code
_entity_poly.pdbx_strand_id
1 'polypeptide(L)'
;MEPGAAQDRSLHGGDDDALRVVCEHADRCAGCPLIGLPYATQLAHKRARLVEALAGYPGTELTFVEPTLPADPVLGYRTRAKLVVAPKDDGAPGLSIGLYASGGGHVVIDTPSCRVISAAIADVAAEVRALACEPGSVLARPSTTVAPGRGAQALVRAIDLREVRFDPPCVLVTWVASRDDVRTPETLEELRVAARTLRARQPRVAGVALNLRESDSPQVLGSEMLVLDGESVVRDRIGTTTHLATFGAFVQAHRGQASRVHDILARGLELQRGQRVLDLYGGSGAIGLSLAAGGADVHLVESFAPAARLALESARTLPEGSGKFEATAGEVSEVLARLGRATAQGQSACDVVVLNPPRRGVAPLVREQVAMLRPRAIGYVSCDPETLARDLDHFVRLGYAPVLVQPLDMIPLTEEVETVTILRQAPIPPPRVAYSDDEIVIVEKGPHEPTTPQGEYSGSLLARVRQLPGCDQAVPVHRLDVGTSGLVIFARKAAFVFAWAEALASQFGRKIYLAAARGRTPSKGAITRELRDEGRVLPARTRYRWLGGAGGHSVLRVIPEHGRTHQIRRHLAAIGHPVLGDERYGHAPTNRFFEEKHGLDRTFLHCIRLELNHPKTGVRLIVETPLPGDLRLTLSRCGGPTVLKFLEGKAALGGSGPSTLPPPPLRDSIPPSSFSSANMPVAINVLDPPDVNTAPVSIRPPIMSGDDDE
;
A
#
# COMPACT_ATOMS: atom_id res chain seq x y z
N MET A 1 45.45 27.73 15.44
CA MET A 1 45.00 26.39 14.99
C MET A 1 43.52 26.30 15.29
N GLU A 2 42.70 26.65 14.29
CA GLU A 2 41.24 26.58 14.35
C GLU A 2 40.77 25.24 13.77
N PRO A 3 39.75 24.57 14.34
CA PRO A 3 39.10 23.43 13.69
C PRO A 3 38.02 23.92 12.73
N GLY A 4 38.17 23.54 11.46
CA GLY A 4 37.40 24.03 10.32
C GLY A 4 35.95 23.55 10.25
N ALA A 5 35.13 24.43 9.68
CA ALA A 5 33.72 24.25 9.36
C ALA A 5 33.47 23.09 8.38
N ALA A 6 32.49 22.25 8.70
CA ALA A 6 31.94 21.28 7.76
C ALA A 6 31.13 22.02 6.68
N GLN A 7 31.61 21.98 5.45
CA GLN A 7 30.97 22.61 4.29
C GLN A 7 29.65 21.92 3.93
N ASP A 8 28.62 22.76 3.86
CA ASP A 8 27.38 22.56 3.13
C ASP A 8 27.72 22.29 1.64
N ARG A 9 27.29 21.15 1.08
CA ARG A 9 27.48 20.83 -0.33
C ARG A 9 26.12 20.52 -0.96
N SER A 10 25.58 21.50 -1.68
CA SER A 10 24.56 21.29 -2.71
C SER A 10 25.15 20.46 -3.85
N LEU A 11 24.52 19.34 -4.21
CA LEU A 11 25.03 18.40 -5.21
C LEU A 11 24.47 18.70 -6.60
N HIS A 12 25.36 18.99 -7.55
CA HIS A 12 25.13 18.84 -8.99
C HIS A 12 25.41 17.38 -9.40
N GLY A 13 24.65 16.88 -10.37
CA GLY A 13 24.64 15.46 -10.77
C GLY A 13 26.02 14.91 -11.17
N GLY A 14 26.41 13.79 -10.57
CA GLY A 14 27.64 13.07 -10.91
C GLY A 14 28.18 12.11 -9.82
N ASP A 15 27.75 12.23 -8.56
CA ASP A 15 28.41 11.58 -7.40
C ASP A 15 27.50 10.60 -6.61
N ASP A 16 26.51 9.97 -7.25
CA ASP A 16 25.51 9.12 -6.56
C ASP A 16 26.06 7.83 -5.93
N ASP A 17 27.31 7.44 -6.25
CA ASP A 17 27.93 6.19 -5.75
C ASP A 17 28.64 6.33 -4.38
N ALA A 18 28.88 7.55 -3.89
CA ALA A 18 29.78 7.78 -2.75
C ALA A 18 29.11 8.08 -1.40
N LEU A 19 27.80 8.32 -1.34
CA LEU A 19 27.15 8.68 -0.08
C LEU A 19 27.01 7.47 0.87
N ARG A 20 27.95 7.36 1.83
CA ARG A 20 27.84 6.47 2.99
C ARG A 20 27.51 7.27 4.23
N VAL A 21 26.34 6.99 4.81
CA VAL A 21 25.89 7.63 6.05
C VAL A 21 26.39 6.85 7.26
N VAL A 22 27.07 7.52 8.18
CA VAL A 22 27.50 6.98 9.47
C VAL A 22 26.65 7.60 10.58
N CYS A 23 26.15 6.75 11.50
CA CYS A 23 25.37 7.17 12.66
C CYS A 23 25.87 6.42 13.90
N GLU A 24 26.15 7.14 14.99
CA GLU A 24 26.61 6.55 16.25
C GLU A 24 25.57 5.62 16.91
N HIS A 25 24.31 5.71 16.50
CA HIS A 25 23.21 4.91 17.02
C HIS A 25 22.95 3.63 16.21
N ALA A 26 23.62 3.46 15.05
CA ALA A 26 23.26 2.45 14.05
C ALA A 26 23.21 1.01 14.60
N ASP A 27 24.12 0.66 15.51
CA ASP A 27 24.21 -0.71 16.06
C ASP A 27 23.05 -1.08 16.99
N ARG A 28 22.32 -0.09 17.51
CA ARG A 28 21.27 -0.29 18.53
C ARG A 28 19.89 0.19 18.08
N CYS A 29 19.85 1.22 17.23
CA CYS A 29 18.64 1.86 16.76
C CYS A 29 18.04 1.12 15.55
N ALA A 30 16.78 0.71 15.65
CA ALA A 30 16.07 0.02 14.57
C ALA A 30 15.62 0.93 13.41
N GLY A 31 15.92 2.24 13.47
CA GLY A 31 15.30 3.25 12.60
C GLY A 31 15.79 3.27 11.15
N CYS A 32 17.00 2.78 10.88
CA CYS A 32 17.64 2.88 9.55
C CYS A 32 18.33 1.56 9.17
N PRO A 33 17.59 0.50 8.81
CA PRO A 33 18.13 -0.83 8.56
C PRO A 33 19.10 -0.92 7.36
N LEU A 34 19.04 0.03 6.43
CA LEU A 34 19.96 0.08 5.27
C LEU A 34 21.16 1.00 5.50
N ILE A 35 21.31 1.53 6.72
CA ILE A 35 22.43 2.41 7.05
C ILE A 35 23.76 1.65 6.88
N GLY A 36 24.74 2.31 6.25
CA GLY A 36 26.03 1.71 5.89
C GLY A 36 26.11 1.12 4.48
N LEU A 37 24.98 0.85 3.81
CA LEU A 37 24.99 0.53 2.38
C LEU A 37 25.20 1.81 1.54
N PRO A 38 25.95 1.75 0.43
CA PRO A 38 26.02 2.85 -0.53
C PRO A 38 24.62 3.27 -0.99
N TYR A 39 24.36 4.57 -1.11
CA TYR A 39 23.02 5.07 -1.37
C TYR A 39 22.43 4.54 -2.69
N ALA A 40 23.23 4.49 -3.77
CA ALA A 40 22.81 3.87 -5.03
C ALA A 40 22.36 2.40 -4.88
N THR A 41 23.02 1.62 -4.01
CA THR A 41 22.61 0.24 -3.70
C THR A 41 21.25 0.20 -3.00
N GLN A 42 20.96 1.17 -2.12
CA GLN A 42 19.65 1.28 -1.46
C GLN A 42 18.54 1.57 -2.48
N LEU A 43 18.78 2.49 -3.43
CA LEU A 43 17.82 2.81 -4.50
C LEU A 43 17.54 1.61 -5.40
N ALA A 44 18.59 0.88 -5.79
CA ALA A 44 18.47 -0.35 -6.56
C ALA A 44 17.70 -1.45 -5.80
N HIS A 45 17.96 -1.60 -4.50
CA HIS A 45 17.24 -2.53 -3.63
C HIS A 45 15.74 -2.20 -3.57
N LYS A 46 15.37 -0.93 -3.37
CA LYS A 46 13.96 -0.48 -3.37
C LYS A 46 13.26 -0.78 -4.70
N ARG A 47 13.92 -0.53 -5.83
CA ARG A 47 13.40 -0.85 -7.16
C ARG A 47 13.19 -2.36 -7.32
N ALA A 48 14.18 -3.17 -6.93
CA ALA A 48 14.11 -4.61 -7.04
C ALA A 48 12.94 -5.20 -6.26
N ARG A 49 12.67 -4.70 -5.05
CA ARG A 49 11.49 -5.10 -4.25
C ARG A 49 10.17 -4.86 -4.99
N LEU A 50 10.05 -3.72 -5.66
CA LEU A 50 8.86 -3.39 -6.46
C LEU A 50 8.74 -4.26 -7.71
N VAL A 51 9.85 -4.50 -8.41
CA VAL A 51 9.87 -5.41 -9.58
C VAL A 51 9.47 -6.83 -9.18
N GLU A 52 9.98 -7.35 -8.06
CA GLU A 52 9.65 -8.69 -7.57
C GLU A 52 8.16 -8.81 -7.21
N ALA A 53 7.60 -7.79 -6.55
CA ALA A 53 6.17 -7.75 -6.22
C ALA A 53 5.29 -7.78 -7.48
N LEU A 54 5.61 -6.97 -8.50
CA LEU A 54 4.88 -6.92 -9.78
C LEU A 54 5.02 -8.23 -10.57
N ALA A 55 6.20 -8.85 -10.57
CA ALA A 55 6.43 -10.15 -11.21
C ALA A 55 5.60 -11.30 -10.60
N GLY A 56 5.05 -11.11 -9.41
CA GLY A 56 4.16 -12.08 -8.75
C GLY A 56 2.76 -12.21 -9.39
N TYR A 57 2.42 -11.37 -10.36
CA TYR A 57 1.09 -11.31 -10.95
C TYR A 57 1.11 -11.27 -12.49
N PRO A 58 0.28 -12.08 -13.17
CA PRO A 58 0.25 -12.12 -14.63
C PRO A 58 -0.08 -10.77 -15.28
N GLY A 59 -0.94 -9.95 -14.65
CA GLY A 59 -1.33 -8.66 -15.21
C GLY A 59 -0.22 -7.61 -15.20
N THR A 60 0.80 -7.78 -14.36
CA THR A 60 1.85 -6.77 -14.15
C THR A 60 3.27 -7.31 -14.34
N GLU A 61 3.45 -8.60 -14.67
CA GLU A 61 4.76 -9.24 -14.79
C GLU A 61 5.71 -8.58 -15.80
N LEU A 62 5.17 -7.95 -16.86
CA LEU A 62 5.93 -7.24 -17.89
C LEU A 62 5.96 -5.72 -17.69
N THR A 63 5.52 -5.23 -16.53
CA THR A 63 5.47 -3.78 -16.26
C THR A 63 6.88 -3.26 -16.08
N PHE A 64 7.26 -2.25 -16.86
CA PHE A 64 8.50 -1.54 -16.66
C PHE A 64 8.43 -0.67 -15.40
N VAL A 65 9.44 -0.78 -14.55
CA VAL A 65 9.58 0.03 -13.32
C VAL A 65 10.74 0.98 -13.50
N GLU A 66 10.49 2.28 -13.34
CA GLU A 66 11.52 3.32 -13.44
C GLU A 66 12.62 3.15 -12.36
N PRO A 67 13.82 3.71 -12.57
CA PRO A 67 14.79 3.88 -11.49
C PRO A 67 14.19 4.62 -10.29
N THR A 68 14.49 4.19 -9.07
CA THR A 68 14.03 4.87 -7.84
C THR A 68 14.56 6.30 -7.80
N LEU A 69 13.66 7.29 -7.72
CA LEU A 69 14.08 8.68 -7.58
C LEU A 69 14.78 8.88 -6.22
N PRO A 70 16.03 9.38 -6.21
CA PRO A 70 16.77 9.63 -4.98
C PRO A 70 16.07 10.67 -4.13
N ALA A 71 16.19 10.59 -2.82
CA ALA A 71 15.74 11.63 -1.92
C ALA A 71 16.66 12.84 -1.96
N ASP A 72 16.07 14.02 -1.76
CA ASP A 72 16.82 15.25 -1.63
C ASP A 72 16.13 16.17 -0.61
N PRO A 73 16.71 16.36 0.60
CA PRO A 73 17.98 15.77 1.06
C PRO A 73 17.85 14.31 1.53
N VAL A 74 18.97 13.58 1.60
CA VAL A 74 19.02 12.21 2.17
C VAL A 74 19.05 12.21 3.71
N LEU A 75 19.55 13.29 4.32
CA LEU A 75 19.64 13.49 5.77
C LEU A 75 18.82 14.71 6.19
N GLY A 76 18.45 14.79 7.47
CA GLY A 76 17.63 15.90 7.98
C GLY A 76 16.26 16.04 7.31
N TYR A 77 15.83 15.04 6.53
CA TYR A 77 14.62 15.11 5.71
C TYR A 77 13.33 14.94 6.52
N ARG A 78 13.42 14.28 7.68
CA ARG A 78 12.27 13.78 8.40
C ARG A 78 11.62 14.90 9.19
N THR A 79 10.51 15.41 8.66
CA THR A 79 9.72 16.51 9.24
C THR A 79 8.68 16.06 10.25
N ARG A 80 8.62 14.75 10.55
CA ARG A 80 7.83 14.22 11.66
C ARG A 80 8.52 13.06 12.36
N ALA A 81 8.68 13.17 13.67
CA ALA A 81 9.29 12.14 14.51
C ALA A 81 8.36 11.74 15.66
N LYS A 82 8.07 10.44 15.75
CA LYS A 82 7.40 9.83 16.91
C LYS A 82 8.46 9.13 17.74
N LEU A 83 8.83 9.74 18.86
CA LEU A 83 9.89 9.26 19.73
C LEU A 83 9.27 8.66 20.99
N VAL A 84 9.71 7.46 21.36
CA VAL A 84 9.33 6.83 22.62
C VAL A 84 10.23 7.32 23.73
N VAL A 85 9.68 7.37 24.94
CA VAL A 85 10.34 7.95 26.11
C VAL A 85 10.42 6.91 27.22
N ALA A 86 11.58 6.86 27.88
CA ALA A 86 11.79 6.09 29.11
C ALA A 86 12.63 6.91 30.10
N PRO A 87 12.53 6.64 31.41
CA PRO A 87 13.53 7.08 32.37
C PRO A 87 14.93 6.59 31.96
N LYS A 88 15.99 7.29 32.37
CA LYS A 88 17.35 6.79 32.14
C LYS A 88 17.63 5.54 32.99
N ASP A 89 18.26 4.54 32.37
CA ASP A 89 18.54 3.24 32.99
C ASP A 89 19.57 3.32 34.14
N ASP A 90 20.43 4.34 34.14
CA ASP A 90 21.48 4.59 35.14
C ASP A 90 20.96 5.35 36.38
N GLY A 91 19.67 5.67 36.43
CA GLY A 91 19.08 6.47 37.51
C GLY A 91 19.46 7.95 37.47
N ALA A 92 20.17 8.42 36.43
CA ALA A 92 20.45 9.83 36.24
C ALA A 92 19.15 10.62 35.97
N PRO A 93 19.08 11.90 36.36
CA PRO A 93 17.92 12.72 36.06
C PRO A 93 17.71 12.85 34.55
N GLY A 94 16.44 12.89 34.14
CA GLY A 94 16.04 13.08 32.74
C GLY A 94 15.44 11.85 32.07
N LEU A 95 15.40 11.91 30.74
CA LEU A 95 14.70 10.95 29.89
C LEU A 95 15.59 10.47 28.74
N SER A 96 15.51 9.17 28.46
CA SER A 96 15.90 8.58 27.18
C SER A 96 14.76 8.82 26.19
N ILE A 97 15.08 9.46 25.05
CA ILE A 97 14.12 9.82 24.00
C ILE A 97 14.66 9.27 22.68
N GLY A 98 13.89 8.41 22.02
CA GLY A 98 14.36 7.83 20.76
C GLY A 98 13.43 6.76 20.23
N LEU A 99 14.00 5.62 19.82
CA LEU A 99 13.26 4.48 19.27
C LEU A 99 13.47 3.24 20.12
N TYR A 100 12.59 2.24 19.98
CA TYR A 100 12.85 0.94 20.57
C TYR A 100 14.05 0.25 19.92
N ALA A 101 14.79 -0.53 20.71
CA ALA A 101 15.89 -1.36 20.26
C ALA A 101 15.45 -2.40 19.22
N SER A 102 16.36 -2.75 18.33
CA SER A 102 16.21 -3.91 17.43
C SER A 102 16.09 -5.20 18.24
N GLY A 103 15.10 -6.05 17.97
CA GLY A 103 14.95 -7.36 18.63
C GLY A 103 13.69 -7.59 19.48
N GLY A 104 12.71 -6.68 19.44
CA GLY A 104 11.37 -6.93 19.99
C GLY A 104 11.17 -6.65 21.49
N GLY A 105 12.14 -6.00 22.14
CA GLY A 105 12.00 -5.50 23.52
C GLY A 105 11.43 -4.09 23.60
N HIS A 106 10.93 -3.70 24.78
CA HIS A 106 10.49 -2.32 25.08
C HIS A 106 11.63 -1.43 25.62
N VAL A 107 12.87 -1.71 25.22
CA VAL A 107 14.06 -0.94 25.60
C VAL A 107 14.16 0.27 24.68
N VAL A 108 14.21 1.47 25.26
CA VAL A 108 14.34 2.73 24.52
C VAL A 108 15.81 3.05 24.32
N ILE A 109 16.22 3.20 23.06
CA ILE A 109 17.56 3.66 22.69
C ILE A 109 17.52 5.18 22.60
N ASP A 110 18.37 5.82 23.40
CA ASP A 110 18.49 7.27 23.38
C ASP A 110 19.20 7.76 22.12
N THR A 111 18.59 8.70 21.39
CA THR A 111 19.11 9.20 20.11
C THR A 111 19.20 10.74 20.08
N PRO A 112 20.17 11.37 20.78
CA PRO A 112 20.31 12.83 20.81
C PRO A 112 20.77 13.44 19.48
N SER A 113 21.47 12.68 18.63
CA SER A 113 22.09 13.16 17.38
C SER A 113 21.53 12.46 16.12
N CYS A 114 20.25 12.10 16.16
CA CYS A 114 19.59 11.40 15.05
C CYS A 114 19.77 12.15 13.72
N ARG A 115 20.40 11.49 12.73
CA ARG A 115 20.81 12.12 11.46
C ARG A 115 19.67 12.39 10.48
N VAL A 116 18.54 11.71 10.64
CA VAL A 116 17.42 11.79 9.68
C VAL A 116 16.36 12.82 10.06
N ILE A 117 16.27 13.21 11.34
CA ILE A 117 15.34 14.26 11.79
C ILE A 117 15.84 15.64 11.37
N SER A 118 14.92 16.51 11.01
CA SER A 118 15.27 17.88 10.64
C SER A 118 15.91 18.64 11.80
N ALA A 119 16.69 19.67 11.47
CA ALA A 119 17.36 20.51 12.48
C ALA A 119 16.34 21.12 13.47
N ALA A 120 15.19 21.59 12.99
CA ALA A 120 14.15 22.15 13.86
C ALA A 120 13.62 21.13 14.87
N ILE A 121 13.41 19.87 14.44
CA ILE A 121 12.99 18.80 15.34
C ILE A 121 14.11 18.42 16.31
N ALA A 122 15.36 18.37 15.85
CA ALA A 122 16.52 18.08 16.70
C ALA A 122 16.68 19.13 17.81
N ASP A 123 16.59 20.42 17.48
CA ASP A 123 16.68 21.53 18.43
C ASP A 123 15.58 21.46 19.49
N VAL A 124 14.33 21.18 19.07
CA VAL A 124 13.20 21.05 19.99
C VAL A 124 13.31 19.79 20.84
N ALA A 125 13.75 18.66 20.28
CA ALA A 125 13.98 17.45 21.05
C ALA A 125 15.08 17.63 22.10
N ALA A 126 16.15 18.36 21.77
CA ALA A 126 17.21 18.71 22.72
C ALA A 126 16.67 19.57 23.88
N GLU A 127 15.82 20.56 23.61
CA GLU A 127 15.22 21.37 24.68
C GLU A 127 14.25 20.55 25.55
N VAL A 128 13.48 19.63 24.98
CA VAL A 128 12.63 18.73 25.77
C VAL A 128 13.47 17.85 26.70
N ARG A 129 14.66 17.40 26.26
CA ARG A 129 15.60 16.68 27.14
C ARG A 129 16.11 17.57 28.27
N ALA A 130 16.48 18.82 27.96
CA ALA A 130 16.96 19.77 28.95
C ALA A 130 15.90 20.01 30.03
N LEU A 131 14.65 20.26 29.65
CA LEU A 131 13.51 20.40 30.57
C LEU A 131 13.26 19.13 31.39
N ALA A 132 13.43 17.96 30.81
CA ALA A 132 13.26 16.69 31.51
C ALA A 132 14.35 16.45 32.57
N CYS A 133 15.56 16.98 32.36
CA CYS A 133 16.67 16.89 33.31
C CYS A 133 16.54 17.84 34.51
N GLU A 134 15.62 18.81 34.48
CA GLU A 134 15.45 19.76 35.58
C GLU A 134 14.93 19.06 36.85
N PRO A 135 15.43 19.45 38.04
CA PRO A 135 14.92 18.93 39.31
C PRO A 135 13.41 19.13 39.44
N GLY A 136 12.67 18.04 39.67
CA GLY A 136 11.20 18.08 39.81
C GLY A 136 10.43 18.21 38.49
N SER A 137 11.08 18.02 37.34
CA SER A 137 10.40 18.08 36.04
C SER A 137 9.20 17.12 35.96
N VAL A 138 8.02 17.67 35.66
CA VAL A 138 6.78 16.90 35.48
C VAL A 138 6.89 15.89 34.34
N LEU A 139 7.72 16.17 33.32
CA LEU A 139 7.90 15.29 32.16
C LEU A 139 8.53 13.95 32.54
N ALA A 140 9.51 13.99 33.46
CA ALA A 140 10.27 12.84 33.92
C ALA A 140 9.69 12.17 35.17
N ARG A 141 8.59 12.70 35.73
CA ARG A 141 7.93 12.15 36.91
C ARG A 141 7.56 10.68 36.67
N PRO A 142 7.79 9.76 37.62
CA PRO A 142 7.39 8.38 37.46
C PRO A 142 5.89 8.23 37.19
N SER A 143 5.54 7.37 36.24
CA SER A 143 4.17 6.97 35.94
C SER A 143 3.57 6.18 37.10
N THR A 144 2.30 6.43 37.42
CA THR A 144 1.55 5.63 38.41
C THR A 144 0.96 4.36 37.80
N THR A 145 0.89 4.31 36.47
CA THR A 145 0.41 3.15 35.71
C THR A 145 1.56 2.54 34.92
N VAL A 146 1.92 1.28 35.24
CA VAL A 146 2.96 0.53 34.52
C VAL A 146 2.29 -0.64 33.81
N ALA A 147 2.43 -0.71 32.50
CA ALA A 147 1.90 -1.85 31.74
C ALA A 147 2.65 -3.14 32.13
N PRO A 148 1.96 -4.28 32.31
CA PRO A 148 2.60 -5.55 32.65
C PRO A 148 3.73 -5.90 31.67
N GLY A 149 4.89 -6.32 32.20
CA GLY A 149 6.06 -6.67 31.39
C GLY A 149 6.83 -5.48 30.81
N ARG A 150 6.53 -4.25 31.23
CA ARG A 150 7.33 -3.05 30.91
C ARG A 150 8.11 -2.57 32.13
N GLY A 151 9.32 -2.03 31.88
CA GLY A 151 10.15 -1.41 32.92
C GLY A 151 9.54 -0.10 33.45
N ALA A 152 10.30 0.61 34.29
CA ALA A 152 9.90 1.92 34.81
C ALA A 152 9.50 2.87 33.66
N GLN A 153 8.42 3.63 33.87
CA GLN A 153 7.89 4.56 32.87
C GLN A 153 7.82 5.96 33.46
N ALA A 154 8.08 6.96 32.63
CA ALA A 154 7.81 8.36 32.96
C ALA A 154 6.36 8.73 32.62
N LEU A 155 5.90 9.86 33.16
CA LEU A 155 4.58 10.42 32.91
C LEU A 155 4.38 10.69 31.42
N VAL A 156 5.37 11.31 30.77
CA VAL A 156 5.43 11.41 29.31
C VAL A 156 6.05 10.13 28.75
N ARG A 157 5.27 9.40 27.95
CA ARG A 157 5.62 8.08 27.41
C ARG A 157 6.12 8.11 25.97
N ALA A 158 5.75 9.16 25.26
CA ALA A 158 6.16 9.41 23.89
C ALA A 158 6.01 10.90 23.56
N ILE A 159 6.69 11.32 22.51
CA ILE A 159 6.64 12.67 21.97
C ILE A 159 6.43 12.55 20.46
N ASP A 160 5.43 13.23 19.91
CA ASP A 160 5.27 13.44 18.47
C ASP A 160 5.71 14.88 18.15
N LEU A 161 6.73 15.00 17.32
CA LEU A 161 7.29 16.27 16.86
C LEU A 161 6.97 16.40 15.37
N ARG A 162 6.29 17.47 14.99
CA ARG A 162 5.94 17.76 13.61
C ARG A 162 6.48 19.13 13.23
N GLU A 163 7.45 19.17 12.33
CA GLU A 163 7.87 20.40 11.69
C GLU A 163 6.79 20.90 10.72
N VAL A 164 6.50 22.19 10.80
CA VAL A 164 5.66 22.93 9.88
C VAL A 164 6.50 24.07 9.30
N ARG A 165 6.51 24.18 7.97
CA ARG A 165 7.33 25.18 7.28
C ARG A 165 6.55 26.50 7.20
N PHE A 166 6.75 27.30 8.22
CA PHE A 166 6.68 28.76 8.15
C PHE A 166 8.11 29.31 7.96
N ASP A 167 8.29 30.59 7.67
CA ASP A 167 9.63 31.20 7.64
C ASP A 167 9.81 32.06 8.91
N PRO A 168 10.64 31.63 9.88
CA PRO A 168 11.45 30.39 9.94
C PRO A 168 10.62 29.13 10.29
N PRO A 169 11.14 27.90 10.05
CA PRO A 169 10.42 26.66 10.34
C PRO A 169 10.13 26.47 11.84
N CYS A 170 8.90 26.04 12.14
CA CYS A 170 8.43 25.81 13.50
C CYS A 170 8.05 24.33 13.72
N VAL A 171 7.81 23.96 14.98
CA VAL A 171 7.48 22.59 15.40
C VAL A 171 6.25 22.61 16.30
N LEU A 172 5.29 21.73 15.98
CA LEU A 172 4.22 21.34 16.87
C LEU A 172 4.68 20.17 17.73
N VAL A 173 4.58 20.32 19.05
CA VAL A 173 5.02 19.31 20.04
C VAL A 173 3.79 18.65 20.65
N THR A 174 3.74 17.32 20.66
CA THR A 174 2.70 16.57 21.36
C THR A 174 3.35 15.64 22.38
N TRP A 175 3.06 15.85 23.65
CA TRP A 175 3.41 14.91 24.71
C TRP A 175 2.29 13.87 24.85
N VAL A 176 2.68 12.61 25.03
CA VAL A 176 1.74 11.50 25.23
C VAL A 176 1.82 11.03 26.66
N ALA A 177 0.69 10.99 27.36
CA ALA A 177 0.58 10.45 28.71
C ALA A 177 -0.60 9.47 28.83
N SER A 178 -0.59 8.62 29.86
CA SER A 178 -1.81 7.90 30.23
C SER A 178 -2.81 8.87 30.82
N ARG A 179 -4.09 8.69 30.48
CA ARG A 179 -5.20 9.37 31.15
C ARG A 179 -5.15 9.18 32.67
N ASP A 180 -4.69 8.01 33.12
CA ASP A 180 -4.62 7.68 34.54
C ASP A 180 -3.53 8.44 35.30
N ASP A 181 -2.48 8.87 34.62
CA ASP A 181 -1.36 9.62 35.23
C ASP A 181 -1.64 11.12 35.28
N VAL A 182 -2.65 11.60 34.54
CA VAL A 182 -3.06 13.01 34.44
C VAL A 182 -4.51 13.17 34.94
N ARG A 183 -4.75 12.76 36.19
CA ARG A 183 -6.09 12.78 36.83
C ARG A 183 -6.40 14.06 37.60
N THR A 184 -5.38 14.83 37.97
CA THR A 184 -5.54 15.99 38.86
C THR A 184 -5.31 17.31 38.11
N PRO A 185 -6.07 18.38 38.45
CA PRO A 185 -5.86 19.72 37.88
C PRO A 185 -4.43 20.23 38.07
N GLU A 186 -3.76 19.85 39.17
CA GLU A 186 -2.39 20.28 39.49
C GLU A 186 -1.38 19.70 38.49
N THR A 187 -1.48 18.40 38.18
CA THR A 187 -0.61 17.77 37.17
C THR A 187 -0.79 18.41 35.80
N LEU A 188 -2.04 18.72 35.42
CA LEU A 188 -2.32 19.37 34.15
C LEU A 188 -1.75 20.79 34.12
N GLU A 189 -1.82 21.53 35.23
CA GLU A 189 -1.23 22.86 35.31
C GLU A 189 0.31 22.83 35.30
N GLU A 190 0.95 21.85 35.96
CA GLU A 190 2.39 21.61 35.85
C GLU A 190 2.81 21.38 34.40
N LEU A 191 2.05 20.57 33.65
CA LEU A 191 2.29 20.36 32.21
C LEU A 191 2.10 21.65 31.40
N ARG A 192 1.10 22.49 31.72
CA ARG A 192 0.94 23.80 31.07
C ARG A 192 2.12 24.74 31.37
N VAL A 193 2.62 24.75 32.61
CA VAL A 193 3.82 25.50 32.97
C VAL A 193 5.02 25.00 32.17
N ALA A 194 5.24 23.69 32.10
CA ALA A 194 6.32 23.11 31.30
C ALA A 194 6.20 23.46 29.81
N ALA A 195 4.97 23.47 29.26
CA ALA A 195 4.70 23.83 27.87
C ALA A 195 5.05 25.30 27.59
N ARG A 196 4.65 26.22 28.47
CA ARG A 196 5.01 27.65 28.40
C ARG A 196 6.53 27.85 28.48
N THR A 197 7.20 27.14 29.38
CA THR A 197 8.66 27.20 29.51
C THR A 197 9.36 26.70 28.25
N LEU A 198 8.91 25.58 27.67
CA LEU A 198 9.45 25.05 26.40
C LEU A 198 9.35 26.08 25.28
N ARG A 199 8.19 26.71 25.11
CA ARG A 199 7.99 27.75 24.08
C ARG A 199 8.83 28.99 24.32
N ALA A 200 9.03 29.39 25.58
CA ALA A 200 9.87 30.53 25.93
C ALA A 200 11.35 30.29 25.62
N ARG A 201 11.85 29.06 25.81
CA ARG A 201 13.27 28.70 25.59
C ARG A 201 13.58 28.33 24.15
N GLN A 202 12.60 27.77 23.43
CA GLN A 202 12.76 27.37 22.04
C GLN A 202 11.70 28.07 21.17
N PRO A 203 12.04 29.23 20.57
CA PRO A 203 11.11 30.00 19.73
C PRO A 203 10.57 29.25 18.51
N ARG A 204 11.23 28.16 18.09
CA ARG A 204 10.72 27.29 17.02
C ARG A 204 9.48 26.49 17.44
N VAL A 205 9.08 26.45 18.72
CA VAL A 205 7.88 25.72 19.14
C VAL A 205 6.63 26.57 18.92
N ALA A 206 5.84 26.21 17.91
CA ALA A 206 4.59 26.93 17.59
C ALA A 206 3.51 26.69 18.64
N GLY A 207 3.40 25.44 19.10
CA GLY A 207 2.42 25.01 20.08
C GLY A 207 2.78 23.67 20.71
N VAL A 208 2.23 23.43 21.90
CA VAL A 208 2.40 22.20 22.68
C VAL A 208 1.02 21.64 23.04
N ALA A 209 0.82 20.35 22.79
CA ALA A 209 -0.38 19.63 23.17
C ALA A 209 -0.05 18.40 24.03
N LEU A 210 -1.04 17.99 24.82
CA LEU A 210 -1.08 16.73 25.52
C LEU A 210 -2.06 15.80 24.81
N ASN A 211 -1.59 14.61 24.45
CA ASN A 211 -2.42 13.54 23.95
C ASN A 211 -2.61 12.48 25.04
N LEU A 212 -3.86 12.20 25.38
CA LEU A 212 -4.22 11.24 26.42
C LEU A 212 -4.62 9.91 25.78
N ARG A 213 -4.02 8.82 26.26
CA ARG A 213 -4.33 7.46 25.84
C ARG A 213 -4.74 6.58 27.01
N GLU A 214 -5.47 5.53 26.71
CA GLU A 214 -5.73 4.43 27.65
C GLU A 214 -4.43 3.67 27.95
N SER A 215 -4.28 3.21 29.19
CA SER A 215 -3.04 2.60 29.70
C SER A 215 -2.59 1.35 28.93
N ASP A 216 -3.54 0.60 28.35
CA ASP A 216 -3.33 -0.64 27.58
C ASP A 216 -3.32 -0.44 26.05
N SER A 217 -3.48 0.79 25.57
CA SER A 217 -3.56 1.05 24.12
C SER A 217 -2.24 0.72 23.41
N PRO A 218 -2.28 -0.07 22.31
CA PRO A 218 -1.09 -0.36 21.51
C PRO A 218 -0.67 0.84 20.65
N GLN A 219 -1.51 1.87 20.50
CA GLN A 219 -1.20 3.05 19.71
C GLN A 219 -0.37 4.07 20.50
N VAL A 220 0.53 4.77 19.80
CA VAL A 220 1.33 5.83 20.42
C VAL A 220 0.45 7.03 20.78
N LEU A 221 -0.47 7.42 19.89
CA LEU A 221 -1.43 8.50 20.15
C LEU A 221 -2.79 7.92 20.54
N GLY A 222 -3.41 8.45 21.58
CA GLY A 222 -4.80 8.22 21.95
C GLY A 222 -5.76 9.18 21.22
N SER A 223 -7.04 9.07 21.55
CA SER A 223 -8.14 9.79 20.88
C SER A 223 -8.37 11.21 21.38
N GLU A 224 -7.86 11.57 22.56
CA GLU A 224 -8.04 12.89 23.15
C GLU A 224 -6.78 13.75 23.02
N MET A 225 -6.98 15.02 22.70
CA MET A 225 -5.93 15.98 22.46
C MET A 225 -6.29 17.31 23.11
N LEU A 226 -5.43 17.76 24.04
CA LEU A 226 -5.59 18.98 24.82
C LEU A 226 -4.46 19.93 24.46
N VAL A 227 -4.80 21.15 24.03
CA VAL A 227 -3.78 22.19 23.79
C VAL A 227 -3.31 22.73 25.14
N LEU A 228 -2.01 22.69 25.38
CA LEU A 228 -1.41 23.19 26.62
C LEU A 228 -0.99 24.64 26.48
N ASP A 229 -0.34 24.99 25.36
CA ASP A 229 0.12 26.35 25.07
C ASP A 229 0.38 26.57 23.56
N GLY A 230 0.24 27.81 23.09
CA GLY A 230 0.54 28.21 21.72
C GLY A 230 -0.54 27.87 20.66
N GLU A 231 -0.11 27.80 19.40
CA GLU A 231 -1.01 27.61 18.26
C GLU A 231 -1.43 26.14 18.10
N SER A 232 -2.73 25.91 17.86
CA SER A 232 -3.29 24.58 17.65
C SER A 232 -3.40 24.17 16.17
N VAL A 233 -3.40 25.15 15.29
CA VAL A 233 -3.42 24.99 13.84
C VAL A 233 -2.42 25.96 13.25
N VAL A 234 -1.46 25.45 12.47
CA VAL A 234 -0.37 26.23 11.88
C VAL A 234 -0.34 26.00 10.38
N ARG A 235 0.03 27.02 9.61
CA ARG A 235 0.23 26.89 8.17
C ARG A 235 1.51 26.10 7.89
N ASP A 236 1.42 25.15 6.98
CA ASP A 236 2.52 24.35 6.47
C ASP A 236 2.57 24.44 4.95
N ARG A 237 3.75 24.35 4.35
CA ARG A 237 3.94 24.49 2.90
C ARG A 237 4.49 23.21 2.28
N ILE A 238 3.81 22.65 1.30
CA ILE A 238 4.29 21.47 0.55
C ILE A 238 4.26 21.84 -0.92
N GLY A 239 5.44 21.85 -1.56
CA GLY A 239 5.58 22.41 -2.91
C GLY A 239 5.11 23.87 -2.93
N THR A 240 4.17 24.17 -3.82
CA THR A 240 3.59 25.51 -4.02
C THR A 240 2.34 25.77 -3.18
N THR A 241 1.78 24.76 -2.51
CA THR A 241 0.51 24.88 -1.78
C THR A 241 0.70 25.06 -0.28
N THR A 242 -0.23 25.81 0.32
CA THR A 242 -0.33 25.98 1.78
C THR A 242 -1.39 25.04 2.33
N HIS A 243 -1.06 24.39 3.44
CA HIS A 243 -1.87 23.42 4.15
C HIS A 243 -2.02 23.86 5.60
N LEU A 244 -3.13 23.48 6.23
CA LEU A 244 -3.29 23.61 7.67
C LEU A 244 -2.84 22.32 8.36
N ALA A 245 -1.92 22.48 9.29
CA ALA A 245 -1.34 21.43 10.11
C ALA A 245 -1.84 21.55 11.54
N THR A 246 -2.14 20.41 12.16
CA THR A 246 -2.46 20.33 13.59
C THR A 246 -1.72 19.15 14.22
N PHE A 247 -1.75 19.09 15.55
CA PHE A 247 -1.18 18.02 16.35
C PHE A 247 -1.72 16.64 15.94
N GLY A 248 -0.85 15.62 15.91
CA GLY A 248 -1.23 14.24 15.59
C GLY A 248 -1.57 13.96 14.12
N ALA A 249 -1.99 14.96 13.34
CA ALA A 249 -2.39 14.79 11.94
C ALA A 249 -1.25 14.26 11.05
N PHE A 250 -1.60 13.47 10.04
CA PHE A 250 -0.64 12.86 9.12
C PHE A 250 0.04 13.89 8.21
N VAL A 251 1.30 13.65 7.90
CA VAL A 251 2.09 14.35 6.88
C VAL A 251 3.12 13.37 6.34
N GLN A 252 3.47 13.51 5.07
CA GLN A 252 4.55 12.74 4.47
C GLN A 252 5.87 12.99 5.21
N ALA A 253 6.67 11.94 5.37
CA ALA A 253 7.90 12.00 6.15
C ALA A 253 8.92 12.97 5.53
N HIS A 254 8.93 13.09 4.20
CA HIS A 254 9.88 13.86 3.44
C HIS A 254 9.16 14.88 2.56
N ARG A 255 9.36 16.18 2.85
CA ARG A 255 8.66 17.27 2.15
C ARG A 255 9.04 17.41 0.67
N GLY A 256 10.33 17.34 0.34
CA GLY A 256 10.81 17.37 -1.06
C GLY A 256 10.22 16.23 -1.90
N GLN A 257 10.27 15.00 -1.40
CA GLN A 257 9.67 13.83 -2.07
C GLN A 257 8.14 13.93 -2.18
N ALA A 258 7.45 14.47 -1.16
CA ALA A 258 6.02 14.74 -1.24
C ALA A 258 5.68 15.73 -2.38
N SER A 259 6.47 16.79 -2.54
CA SER A 259 6.34 17.70 -3.69
C SER A 259 6.53 16.98 -5.02
N ARG A 260 7.56 16.11 -5.11
CA ARG A 260 7.81 15.33 -6.33
C ARG A 260 6.68 14.37 -6.67
N VAL A 261 6.03 13.75 -5.67
CA VAL A 261 4.81 12.95 -5.88
C VAL A 261 3.73 13.80 -6.56
N HIS A 262 3.50 15.02 -6.08
CA HIS A 262 2.52 15.92 -6.67
C HIS A 262 2.89 16.28 -8.12
N ASP A 263 4.16 16.58 -8.39
CA ASP A 263 4.65 16.91 -9.73
C ASP A 263 4.54 15.75 -10.73
N ILE A 264 4.78 14.52 -10.27
CA ILE A 264 4.62 13.31 -11.10
C ILE A 264 3.14 13.10 -11.43
N LEU A 265 2.25 13.23 -10.43
CA LEU A 265 0.81 13.11 -10.65
C LEU A 265 0.30 14.20 -11.62
N ALA A 266 0.64 15.47 -11.39
CA ALA A 266 0.20 16.57 -12.23
C ALA A 266 0.62 16.38 -13.70
N ARG A 267 1.88 15.98 -13.95
CA ARG A 267 2.39 15.71 -15.30
C ARG A 267 1.80 14.44 -15.91
N GLY A 268 1.83 13.33 -15.18
CA GLY A 268 1.42 12.02 -15.68
C GLY A 268 -0.09 11.90 -15.93
N LEU A 269 -0.90 12.64 -15.18
CA LEU A 269 -2.35 12.72 -15.40
C LEU A 269 -2.73 13.66 -16.56
N GLU A 270 -1.81 14.51 -17.02
CA GLU A 270 -2.02 15.50 -18.09
C GLU A 270 -3.31 16.31 -17.84
N LEU A 271 -3.44 16.86 -16.63
CA LEU A 271 -4.67 17.56 -16.24
C LEU A 271 -4.80 18.89 -17.00
N GLN A 272 -6.03 19.13 -17.48
CA GLN A 272 -6.42 20.43 -18.04
C GLN A 272 -7.27 21.19 -17.02
N ARG A 273 -7.26 22.52 -17.14
CA ARG A 273 -8.06 23.40 -16.28
C ARG A 273 -9.54 23.01 -16.32
N GLY A 274 -10.18 22.93 -15.16
CA GLY A 274 -11.60 22.58 -15.00
C GLY A 274 -11.91 21.09 -15.14
N GLN A 275 -10.92 20.21 -15.39
CA GLN A 275 -11.16 18.77 -15.34
C GLN A 275 -11.48 18.32 -13.91
N ARG A 276 -12.42 17.40 -13.80
CA ARG A 276 -12.93 16.89 -12.52
C ARG A 276 -12.06 15.75 -12.03
N VAL A 277 -11.43 15.94 -10.88
CA VAL A 277 -10.58 14.97 -10.21
C VAL A 277 -11.27 14.48 -8.96
N LEU A 278 -11.39 13.16 -8.82
CA LEU A 278 -11.84 12.53 -7.58
C LEU A 278 -10.60 12.05 -6.79
N ASP A 279 -10.30 12.71 -5.68
CA ASP A 279 -9.17 12.38 -4.78
C ASP A 279 -9.65 11.48 -3.64
N LEU A 280 -9.40 10.18 -3.76
CA LEU A 280 -9.85 9.16 -2.82
C LEU A 280 -8.74 8.85 -1.80
N TYR A 281 -9.13 8.75 -0.53
CA TYR A 281 -8.20 8.65 0.60
C TYR A 281 -7.34 9.93 0.72
N GLY A 282 -7.94 11.09 0.46
CA GLY A 282 -7.22 12.35 0.26
C GLY A 282 -6.61 12.94 1.54
N GLY A 283 -6.93 12.43 2.73
CA GLY A 283 -6.41 12.92 3.99
C GLY A 283 -6.68 14.40 4.20
N SER A 284 -5.67 15.17 4.60
CA SER A 284 -5.74 16.63 4.71
C SER A 284 -5.57 17.38 3.37
N GLY A 285 -5.68 16.66 2.25
CA GLY A 285 -5.74 17.24 0.90
C GLY A 285 -4.39 17.61 0.29
N ALA A 286 -3.28 17.02 0.72
CA ALA A 286 -1.96 17.37 0.18
C ALA A 286 -1.90 17.30 -1.36
N ILE A 287 -2.36 16.17 -1.91
CA ILE A 287 -2.41 15.95 -3.37
C ILE A 287 -3.52 16.78 -3.99
N GLY A 288 -4.78 16.64 -3.52
CA GLY A 288 -5.92 17.36 -4.07
C GLY A 288 -5.72 18.88 -4.12
N LEU A 289 -5.17 19.52 -3.08
CA LEU A 289 -4.90 20.96 -3.08
C LEU A 289 -3.88 21.33 -4.15
N SER A 290 -2.84 20.52 -4.33
CA SER A 290 -1.83 20.74 -5.38
C SER A 290 -2.46 20.65 -6.78
N LEU A 291 -3.36 19.69 -7.01
CA LEU A 291 -4.06 19.56 -8.29
C LEU A 291 -5.06 20.70 -8.53
N ALA A 292 -5.75 21.15 -7.47
CA ALA A 292 -6.63 22.31 -7.54
C ALA A 292 -5.87 23.61 -7.81
N ALA A 293 -4.69 23.80 -7.21
CA ALA A 293 -3.79 24.92 -7.52
C ALA A 293 -3.35 24.89 -8.99
N GLY A 294 -3.19 23.70 -9.58
CA GLY A 294 -2.98 23.49 -11.01
C GLY A 294 -4.19 23.76 -11.90
N GLY A 295 -5.35 24.10 -11.33
CA GLY A 295 -6.57 24.47 -12.05
C GLY A 295 -7.61 23.36 -12.21
N ALA A 296 -7.42 22.18 -11.60
CA ALA A 296 -8.41 21.10 -11.63
C ALA A 296 -9.56 21.32 -10.63
N ASP A 297 -10.76 20.85 -10.96
CA ASP A 297 -11.89 20.82 -10.04
C ASP A 297 -11.82 19.53 -9.22
N VAL A 298 -11.47 19.63 -7.94
CA VAL A 298 -11.17 18.49 -7.08
C VAL A 298 -12.32 18.20 -6.11
N HIS A 299 -12.76 16.94 -6.08
CA HIS A 299 -13.62 16.40 -5.04
C HIS A 299 -12.82 15.38 -4.21
N LEU A 300 -12.52 15.73 -2.97
CA LEU A 300 -11.79 14.88 -2.03
C LEU A 300 -12.74 14.01 -1.20
N VAL A 301 -12.39 12.74 -0.99
CA VAL A 301 -13.10 11.80 -0.11
C VAL A 301 -12.15 11.26 0.96
N GLU A 302 -12.53 11.44 2.22
CA GLU A 302 -11.73 11.04 3.39
C GLU A 302 -12.65 10.57 4.52
N SER A 303 -12.37 9.42 5.15
CA SER A 303 -13.24 8.88 6.21
C SER A 303 -13.05 9.59 7.55
N PHE A 304 -11.87 10.16 7.80
CA PHE A 304 -11.60 10.95 8.99
C PHE A 304 -12.06 12.41 8.83
N ALA A 305 -13.27 12.70 9.32
CA ALA A 305 -13.92 14.01 9.17
C ALA A 305 -13.06 15.24 9.56
N PRO A 306 -12.22 15.22 10.61
CA PRO A 306 -11.31 16.34 10.90
C PRO A 306 -10.30 16.61 9.78
N ALA A 307 -9.78 15.58 9.10
CA ALA A 307 -8.86 15.77 7.97
C ALA A 307 -9.58 16.35 6.74
N ALA A 308 -10.79 15.88 6.43
CA ALA A 308 -11.61 16.47 5.37
C ALA A 308 -11.91 17.95 5.62
N ARG A 309 -12.23 18.33 6.87
CA ARG A 309 -12.45 19.73 7.26
C ARG A 309 -11.19 20.58 7.09
N LEU A 310 -10.03 20.09 7.55
CA LEU A 310 -8.75 20.77 7.37
C LEU A 310 -8.40 20.96 5.89
N ALA A 311 -8.75 20.00 5.02
CA ALA A 311 -8.57 20.13 3.58
C ALA A 311 -9.41 21.28 3.01
N LEU A 312 -10.71 21.38 3.35
CA LEU A 312 -11.57 22.50 2.93
C LEU A 312 -11.05 23.85 3.43
N GLU A 313 -10.60 23.91 4.69
CA GLU A 313 -10.08 25.15 5.25
C GLU A 313 -8.76 25.56 4.59
N SER A 314 -7.89 24.59 4.27
CA SER A 314 -6.66 24.82 3.52
C SER A 314 -6.94 25.32 2.09
N ALA A 315 -8.01 24.85 1.46
CA ALA A 315 -8.41 25.26 0.12
C ALA A 315 -8.71 26.76 0.01
N ARG A 316 -9.06 27.44 1.11
CA ARG A 316 -9.24 28.91 1.13
C ARG A 316 -7.95 29.69 0.89
N THR A 317 -6.80 29.04 1.01
CA THR A 317 -5.48 29.63 0.76
C THR A 317 -4.97 29.39 -0.65
N LEU A 318 -5.76 28.72 -1.50
CA LEU A 318 -5.40 28.49 -2.90
C LEU A 318 -5.26 29.82 -3.66
N PRO A 319 -4.27 29.93 -4.56
CA PRO A 319 -4.10 31.13 -5.38
C PRO A 319 -5.33 31.47 -6.22
N GLU A 320 -5.47 32.74 -6.59
CA GLU A 320 -6.47 33.17 -7.56
C GLU A 320 -6.30 32.41 -8.88
N GLY A 321 -7.41 32.01 -9.48
CA GLY A 321 -7.39 31.16 -10.67
C GLY A 321 -7.17 29.67 -10.38
N SER A 322 -7.12 29.21 -9.13
CA SER A 322 -7.20 27.76 -8.85
C SER A 322 -8.56 27.16 -9.26
N GLY A 323 -8.63 25.84 -9.41
CA GLY A 323 -9.88 25.12 -9.65
C GLY A 323 -10.71 24.98 -8.37
N LYS A 324 -11.94 24.46 -8.51
CA LYS A 324 -12.84 24.25 -7.37
C LYS A 324 -12.30 23.17 -6.46
N PHE A 325 -12.58 23.29 -5.16
CA PHE A 325 -12.21 22.28 -4.18
C PHE A 325 -13.39 21.97 -3.26
N GLU A 326 -13.82 20.72 -3.25
CA GLU A 326 -14.84 20.19 -2.36
C GLU A 326 -14.27 18.98 -1.61
N ALA A 327 -14.77 18.70 -0.41
CA ALA A 327 -14.50 17.42 0.23
C ALA A 327 -15.72 16.83 0.94
N THR A 328 -15.74 15.50 1.00
CA THR A 328 -16.77 14.72 1.67
C THR A 328 -16.12 13.83 2.72
N ALA A 329 -16.59 13.98 3.96
CA ALA A 329 -16.25 13.05 5.03
C ALA A 329 -17.09 11.76 4.88
N GLY A 330 -16.45 10.62 4.63
CA GLY A 330 -17.15 9.35 4.49
C GLY A 330 -16.29 8.21 3.96
N GLU A 331 -16.82 6.99 4.05
CA GLU A 331 -16.18 5.81 3.47
C GLU A 331 -16.21 5.88 1.94
N VAL A 332 -15.06 5.65 1.32
CA VAL A 332 -14.88 5.76 -0.15
C VAL A 332 -15.90 4.93 -0.92
N SER A 333 -16.15 3.68 -0.50
CA SER A 333 -17.10 2.78 -1.16
C SER A 333 -18.54 3.29 -1.15
N GLU A 334 -18.95 3.97 -0.07
CA GLU A 334 -20.30 4.53 0.05
C GLU A 334 -20.47 5.77 -0.84
N VAL A 335 -19.44 6.63 -0.88
CA VAL A 335 -19.45 7.83 -1.73
C VAL A 335 -19.44 7.43 -3.20
N LEU A 336 -18.60 6.48 -3.60
CA LEU A 336 -18.58 5.95 -4.97
C LEU A 336 -19.92 5.29 -5.35
N ALA A 337 -20.56 4.55 -4.45
CA ALA A 337 -21.88 3.98 -4.72
C ALA A 337 -22.94 5.05 -4.98
N ARG A 338 -22.86 6.21 -4.30
CA ARG A 338 -23.76 7.35 -4.54
C ARG A 338 -23.47 8.01 -5.89
N LEU A 339 -22.19 8.25 -6.21
CA LEU A 339 -21.76 8.83 -7.49
C LEU A 339 -22.12 7.92 -8.68
N GLY A 340 -21.95 6.60 -8.54
CA GLY A 340 -22.33 5.62 -9.57
C GLY A 340 -23.83 5.65 -9.91
N ARG A 341 -24.71 5.87 -8.93
CA ARG A 341 -26.16 6.03 -9.18
C ARG A 341 -26.50 7.32 -9.92
N ALA A 342 -25.77 8.41 -9.65
CA ALA A 342 -25.98 9.68 -10.32
C ALA A 342 -25.50 9.66 -11.80
N THR A 343 -24.41 8.93 -12.08
CA THR A 343 -23.81 8.83 -13.43
C THR A 343 -24.55 7.90 -14.38
N ALA A 344 -25.39 6.99 -13.87
CA ALA A 344 -26.31 6.18 -14.67
C ALA A 344 -27.28 7.02 -15.54
N GLN A 345 -27.35 8.34 -15.31
CA GLN A 345 -28.12 9.31 -16.09
C GLN A 345 -27.33 9.96 -17.25
N GLY A 346 -26.16 9.42 -17.62
CA GLY A 346 -25.46 9.77 -18.88
C GLY A 346 -24.36 10.82 -18.79
N GLN A 347 -23.95 11.22 -17.58
CA GLN A 347 -22.81 12.12 -17.37
C GLN A 347 -21.67 11.37 -16.67
N SER A 348 -20.44 11.49 -17.17
CA SER A 348 -19.25 11.00 -16.46
C SER A 348 -19.12 11.73 -15.11
N ALA A 349 -18.87 11.04 -14.00
CA ALA A 349 -18.71 11.69 -12.68
C ALA A 349 -17.39 12.46 -12.57
N CYS A 350 -16.34 11.94 -13.18
CA CYS A 350 -14.98 12.47 -13.08
C CYS A 350 -14.20 12.15 -14.34
N ASP A 351 -13.19 12.97 -14.62
CA ASP A 351 -12.25 12.72 -15.72
C ASP A 351 -11.08 11.86 -15.25
N VAL A 352 -10.63 12.08 -14.01
CA VAL A 352 -9.48 11.43 -13.39
C VAL A 352 -9.78 11.02 -11.96
N VAL A 353 -9.20 9.90 -11.52
CA VAL A 353 -9.23 9.47 -10.11
C VAL A 353 -7.81 9.44 -9.56
N VAL A 354 -7.63 9.90 -8.33
CA VAL A 354 -6.40 9.75 -7.57
C VAL A 354 -6.66 8.85 -6.36
N LEU A 355 -5.75 7.93 -6.09
CA LEU A 355 -5.81 6.94 -5.02
C LEU A 355 -4.56 7.09 -4.15
N ASN A 356 -4.74 7.35 -2.86
CA ASN A 356 -3.65 7.32 -1.88
C ASN A 356 -4.02 6.44 -0.65
N PRO A 357 -4.28 5.14 -0.86
CA PRO A 357 -4.83 4.27 0.16
C PRO A 357 -3.86 4.00 1.33
N PRO A 358 -4.36 3.48 2.47
CA PRO A 358 -3.51 2.94 3.53
C PRO A 358 -2.68 1.73 3.05
N ARG A 359 -1.72 1.26 3.87
CA ARG A 359 -0.83 0.11 3.59
C ARG A 359 -1.51 -1.20 3.15
N ARG A 360 -2.82 -1.37 3.38
CA ARG A 360 -3.60 -2.53 2.91
C ARG A 360 -4.02 -2.43 1.42
N GLY A 361 -3.77 -1.29 0.77
CA GLY A 361 -4.18 -0.99 -0.60
C GLY A 361 -5.66 -0.61 -0.72
N VAL A 362 -6.16 -0.64 -1.96
CA VAL A 362 -7.53 -0.29 -2.34
C VAL A 362 -8.44 -1.51 -2.20
N ALA A 363 -9.55 -1.33 -1.49
CA ALA A 363 -10.54 -2.39 -1.30
C ALA A 363 -11.04 -2.93 -2.67
N PRO A 364 -11.29 -4.23 -2.82
CA PRO A 364 -11.73 -4.83 -4.09
C PRO A 364 -12.94 -4.15 -4.72
N LEU A 365 -13.97 -3.86 -3.90
CA LEU A 365 -15.18 -3.17 -4.34
C LEU A 365 -14.88 -1.75 -4.85
N VAL A 366 -13.95 -1.04 -4.21
CA VAL A 366 -13.55 0.32 -4.63
C VAL A 366 -12.85 0.29 -5.99
N ARG A 367 -12.01 -0.72 -6.27
CA ARG A 367 -11.39 -0.90 -7.59
C ARG A 367 -12.42 -1.08 -8.71
N GLU A 368 -13.41 -1.94 -8.48
CA GLU A 368 -14.55 -2.14 -9.40
C GLU A 368 -15.35 -0.85 -9.60
N GLN A 369 -15.72 -0.16 -8.51
CA GLN A 369 -16.47 1.09 -8.58
C GLN A 369 -15.70 2.19 -9.34
N VAL A 370 -14.39 2.32 -9.11
CA VAL A 370 -13.53 3.25 -9.86
C VAL A 370 -13.50 2.89 -11.34
N ALA A 371 -13.36 1.61 -11.69
CA ALA A 371 -13.40 1.18 -13.09
C ALA A 371 -14.75 1.48 -13.76
N MET A 372 -15.87 1.32 -13.04
CA MET A 372 -17.22 1.65 -13.51
C MET A 372 -17.43 3.15 -13.76
N LEU A 373 -16.71 4.04 -13.06
CA LEU A 373 -16.72 5.48 -13.37
C LEU A 373 -16.03 5.80 -14.71
N ARG A 374 -15.24 4.85 -15.24
CA ARG A 374 -14.49 4.95 -16.50
C ARG A 374 -13.62 6.22 -16.61
N PRO A 375 -12.84 6.61 -15.59
CA PRO A 375 -11.91 7.73 -15.72
C PRO A 375 -10.93 7.48 -16.87
N ARG A 376 -10.46 8.55 -17.52
CA ARG A 376 -9.46 8.43 -18.60
C ARG A 376 -8.09 8.01 -18.07
N ALA A 377 -7.79 8.41 -16.82
CA ALA A 377 -6.55 8.13 -16.14
C ALA A 377 -6.77 7.94 -14.63
N ILE A 378 -5.93 7.12 -14.01
CA ILE A 378 -5.91 6.92 -12.56
C ILE A 378 -4.48 7.18 -12.06
N GLY A 379 -4.33 8.03 -11.04
CA GLY A 379 -3.08 8.18 -10.30
C GLY A 379 -3.14 7.34 -9.04
N TYR A 380 -2.18 6.45 -8.82
CA TYR A 380 -2.11 5.61 -7.62
C TYR A 380 -0.79 5.90 -6.90
N VAL A 381 -0.87 6.40 -5.67
CA VAL A 381 0.25 6.55 -4.74
C VAL A 381 0.23 5.42 -3.70
N SER A 382 1.31 4.65 -3.59
CA SER A 382 1.42 3.52 -2.64
C SER A 382 2.74 3.51 -1.89
N CYS A 383 2.67 3.20 -0.60
CA CYS A 383 3.83 2.93 0.25
C CYS A 383 4.15 1.43 0.44
N ASP A 384 3.34 0.51 -0.13
CA ASP A 384 3.56 -0.93 -0.05
C ASP A 384 3.54 -1.55 -1.47
N PRO A 385 4.69 -2.09 -1.94
CA PRO A 385 4.80 -2.67 -3.29
C PRO A 385 3.86 -3.84 -3.57
N GLU A 386 3.53 -4.62 -2.56
CA GLU A 386 2.82 -5.88 -2.70
C GLU A 386 1.32 -5.65 -2.91
N THR A 387 0.74 -4.80 -2.07
CA THR A 387 -0.65 -4.37 -2.22
C THR A 387 -0.84 -3.52 -3.48
N LEU A 388 0.16 -2.73 -3.87
CA LEU A 388 0.18 -2.06 -5.17
C LEU A 388 0.11 -3.10 -6.31
N ALA A 389 1.01 -4.08 -6.34
CA ALA A 389 1.05 -5.09 -7.39
C ALA A 389 -0.28 -5.88 -7.51
N ARG A 390 -0.85 -6.29 -6.38
CA ARG A 390 -2.18 -6.91 -6.29
C ARG A 390 -3.28 -6.02 -6.90
N ASP A 391 -3.26 -4.73 -6.58
CA ASP A 391 -4.29 -3.80 -7.01
C ASP A 391 -4.17 -3.50 -8.50
N LEU A 392 -2.94 -3.29 -9.00
CA LEU A 392 -2.66 -3.08 -10.42
C LEU A 392 -3.06 -4.29 -11.27
N ASP A 393 -2.76 -5.52 -10.82
CA ASP A 393 -3.18 -6.75 -11.49
C ASP A 393 -4.72 -6.85 -11.61
N HIS A 394 -5.45 -6.37 -10.60
CA HIS A 394 -6.91 -6.27 -10.70
C HIS A 394 -7.32 -5.18 -11.69
N PHE A 395 -6.76 -3.96 -11.61
CA PHE A 395 -7.06 -2.88 -12.57
C PHE A 395 -6.79 -3.27 -14.03
N VAL A 396 -5.76 -4.07 -14.29
CA VAL A 396 -5.48 -4.65 -15.62
C VAL A 396 -6.64 -5.50 -16.13
N ARG A 397 -7.22 -6.35 -15.28
CA ARG A 397 -8.45 -7.10 -15.64
C ARG A 397 -9.69 -6.21 -15.79
N LEU A 398 -9.67 -5.02 -15.22
CA LEU A 398 -10.73 -4.01 -15.32
C LEU A 398 -10.51 -3.03 -16.50
N GLY A 399 -9.48 -3.25 -17.34
CA GLY A 399 -9.24 -2.46 -18.54
C GLY A 399 -8.35 -1.23 -18.32
N TYR A 400 -7.42 -1.28 -17.36
CA TYR A 400 -6.44 -0.23 -17.12
C TYR A 400 -5.01 -0.79 -17.11
N ALA A 401 -4.11 -0.21 -17.90
CA ALA A 401 -2.69 -0.59 -17.88
C ALA A 401 -1.86 0.47 -17.14
N PRO A 402 -0.88 0.06 -16.31
CA PRO A 402 0.13 0.98 -15.79
C PRO A 402 1.01 1.46 -16.94
N VAL A 403 1.04 2.76 -17.19
CA VAL A 403 1.88 3.41 -18.22
C VAL A 403 3.10 4.11 -17.64
N LEU A 404 3.11 4.34 -16.32
CA LEU A 404 4.25 4.83 -15.55
C LEU A 404 4.23 4.12 -14.19
N VAL A 405 5.38 3.61 -13.75
CA VAL A 405 5.59 3.12 -12.38
C VAL A 405 6.89 3.72 -11.86
N GLN A 406 6.76 4.79 -11.07
CA GLN A 406 7.88 5.57 -10.55
C GLN A 406 8.06 5.32 -9.05
N PRO A 407 9.04 4.52 -8.62
CA PRO A 407 9.43 4.47 -7.22
C PRO A 407 10.17 5.74 -6.80
N LEU A 408 9.96 6.16 -5.56
CA LEU A 408 10.61 7.29 -4.90
C LEU A 408 11.13 6.84 -3.54
N ASP A 409 12.33 7.32 -3.20
CA ASP A 409 12.85 7.15 -1.86
C ASP A 409 12.22 8.18 -0.90
N MET A 410 11.01 7.91 -0.40
CA MET A 410 10.33 8.80 0.57
C MET A 410 10.94 8.73 1.98
N ILE A 411 11.59 7.61 2.31
CA ILE A 411 12.20 7.37 3.63
C ILE A 411 13.60 6.74 3.42
N PRO A 412 14.63 7.57 3.14
CA PRO A 412 16.00 7.12 2.97
C PRO A 412 16.52 6.27 4.13
N LEU A 413 17.51 5.42 3.85
CA LEU A 413 18.16 4.53 4.83
C LEU A 413 17.24 3.44 5.40
N THR A 414 16.03 3.30 4.86
CA THR A 414 15.06 2.25 5.19
C THR A 414 14.68 1.47 3.95
N GLU A 415 14.06 0.30 4.12
CA GLU A 415 13.56 -0.49 2.99
C GLU A 415 12.31 0.12 2.35
N GLU A 416 11.62 1.05 3.03
CA GLU A 416 10.34 1.63 2.60
C GLU A 416 10.47 2.33 1.25
N VAL A 417 9.50 2.10 0.36
CA VAL A 417 9.47 2.68 -0.99
C VAL A 417 8.09 3.25 -1.25
N GLU A 418 8.03 4.52 -1.63
CA GLU A 418 6.82 5.16 -2.10
C GLU A 418 6.78 5.03 -3.62
N THR A 419 5.62 4.76 -4.21
CA THR A 419 5.49 4.54 -5.65
C THR A 419 4.32 5.33 -6.19
N VAL A 420 4.57 6.09 -7.26
CA VAL A 420 3.52 6.75 -8.04
C VAL A 420 3.32 5.96 -9.33
N THR A 421 2.10 5.52 -9.57
CA THR A 421 1.69 4.83 -10.79
C THR A 421 0.65 5.65 -11.53
N ILE A 422 0.78 5.74 -12.85
CA ILE A 422 -0.26 6.29 -13.72
C ILE A 422 -0.86 5.13 -14.52
N LEU A 423 -2.17 4.96 -14.42
CA LEU A 423 -2.91 4.01 -15.24
C LEU A 423 -3.72 4.74 -16.30
N ARG A 424 -3.83 4.12 -17.47
CA ARG A 424 -4.67 4.57 -18.59
C ARG A 424 -5.58 3.43 -19.04
N GLN A 425 -6.70 3.77 -19.66
CA GLN A 425 -7.57 2.77 -20.27
C GLN A 425 -6.81 1.95 -21.31
N ALA A 426 -6.99 0.64 -21.27
CA ALA A 426 -6.35 -0.32 -22.15
C ALA A 426 -7.29 -1.50 -22.43
N PRO A 427 -7.08 -2.25 -23.53
CA PRO A 427 -7.81 -3.49 -23.76
C PRO A 427 -7.65 -4.47 -22.59
N ILE A 428 -8.75 -5.10 -22.18
CA ILE A 428 -8.72 -6.14 -21.14
C ILE A 428 -7.96 -7.35 -21.69
N PRO A 429 -6.91 -7.85 -21.01
CA PRO A 429 -6.14 -8.98 -21.52
C PRO A 429 -6.94 -10.29 -21.43
N PRO A 430 -6.75 -11.23 -22.38
CA PRO A 430 -7.31 -12.56 -22.27
C PRO A 430 -6.80 -13.27 -21.00
N PRO A 431 -7.50 -14.31 -20.49
CA PRO A 431 -7.02 -15.05 -19.35
C PRO A 431 -5.87 -15.98 -19.74
N ARG A 432 -5.00 -16.29 -18.78
CA ARG A 432 -3.92 -17.26 -19.01
C ARG A 432 -4.50 -18.64 -19.24
N VAL A 433 -4.11 -19.26 -20.36
CA VAL A 433 -4.52 -20.61 -20.75
C VAL A 433 -3.53 -21.61 -20.18
N ALA A 434 -4.01 -22.51 -19.32
CA ALA A 434 -3.23 -23.60 -18.74
C ALA A 434 -3.30 -24.88 -19.60
N TYR A 435 -4.40 -25.08 -20.33
CA TYR A 435 -4.58 -26.18 -21.27
C TYR A 435 -5.66 -25.84 -22.29
N SER A 436 -5.54 -26.33 -23.53
CA SER A 436 -6.61 -26.23 -24.52
C SER A 436 -6.54 -27.36 -25.54
N ASP A 437 -7.71 -27.82 -25.97
CA ASP A 437 -7.91 -28.70 -27.12
C ASP A 437 -9.16 -28.26 -27.90
N ASP A 438 -9.68 -29.12 -28.80
CA ASP A 438 -10.84 -28.86 -29.63
C ASP A 438 -12.18 -28.76 -28.86
N GLU A 439 -12.26 -29.30 -27.64
CA GLU A 439 -13.50 -29.35 -26.85
C GLU A 439 -13.49 -28.34 -25.69
N ILE A 440 -12.34 -28.14 -25.04
CA ILE A 440 -12.20 -27.32 -23.84
C ILE A 440 -11.03 -26.34 -23.86
N VAL A 441 -11.12 -25.37 -22.96
CA VAL A 441 -10.01 -24.54 -22.50
C VAL A 441 -10.03 -24.50 -20.97
N ILE A 442 -8.86 -24.68 -20.36
CA ILE A 442 -8.66 -24.53 -18.92
C ILE A 442 -7.86 -23.25 -18.71
N VAL A 443 -8.42 -22.33 -17.94
CA VAL A 443 -7.86 -21.00 -17.74
C VAL A 443 -7.66 -20.71 -16.25
N GLU A 444 -6.76 -19.78 -15.95
CA GLU A 444 -6.56 -19.26 -14.60
C GLU A 444 -7.53 -18.11 -14.30
N LYS A 445 -8.38 -18.26 -13.27
CA LYS A 445 -9.23 -17.19 -12.75
C LYS A 445 -8.47 -16.37 -11.70
N GLY A 446 -8.48 -15.05 -11.86
CA GLY A 446 -8.02 -14.13 -10.83
C GLY A 446 -8.99 -14.07 -9.63
N PRO A 447 -8.55 -13.56 -8.48
CA PRO A 447 -9.48 -13.19 -7.42
C PRO A 447 -10.29 -11.96 -7.80
N HIS A 448 -11.40 -11.75 -7.10
CA HIS A 448 -12.31 -10.60 -7.26
C HIS A 448 -13.01 -10.52 -8.63
N GLU A 449 -12.80 -11.52 -9.48
CA GLU A 449 -13.44 -11.67 -10.79
C GLU A 449 -14.52 -12.77 -10.71
N PRO A 450 -15.78 -12.50 -11.05
CA PRO A 450 -16.79 -13.55 -11.10
C PRO A 450 -16.57 -14.47 -12.32
N THR A 451 -16.91 -15.75 -12.18
CA THR A 451 -16.77 -16.71 -13.30
C THR A 451 -17.70 -16.34 -14.47
N THR A 452 -18.93 -15.93 -14.14
CA THR A 452 -19.98 -15.49 -15.09
C THR A 452 -20.41 -14.06 -14.74
N PRO A 453 -20.99 -13.29 -15.67
CA PRO A 453 -21.44 -11.93 -15.40
C PRO A 453 -22.35 -11.82 -14.16
N GLN A 454 -22.13 -10.78 -13.35
CA GLN A 454 -22.92 -10.42 -12.19
C GLN A 454 -23.03 -8.88 -12.17
N GLY A 455 -24.20 -8.32 -11.86
CA GLY A 455 -24.46 -6.88 -12.03
C GLY A 455 -23.61 -5.94 -11.16
N GLU A 456 -22.98 -6.48 -10.12
CA GLU A 456 -22.11 -5.72 -9.19
C GLU A 456 -20.66 -5.60 -9.67
N TYR A 457 -20.28 -6.27 -10.75
CA TYR A 457 -18.90 -6.33 -11.27
C TYR A 457 -18.86 -5.83 -12.70
N SER A 458 -17.79 -5.11 -13.04
CA SER A 458 -17.60 -4.54 -14.38
C SER A 458 -17.29 -5.59 -15.45
N GLY A 459 -16.79 -6.76 -15.04
CA GLY A 459 -16.36 -7.84 -15.94
C GLY A 459 -16.61 -9.24 -15.39
N SER A 460 -16.22 -10.24 -16.18
CA SER A 460 -16.22 -11.65 -15.75
C SER A 460 -15.19 -12.46 -16.52
N LEU A 461 -14.75 -13.58 -15.94
CA LEU A 461 -13.84 -14.50 -16.62
C LEU A 461 -14.43 -14.99 -17.94
N LEU A 462 -15.73 -15.32 -17.97
CA LEU A 462 -16.41 -15.76 -19.20
C LEU A 462 -16.27 -14.75 -20.34
N ALA A 463 -16.40 -13.45 -20.04
CA ALA A 463 -16.26 -12.40 -21.06
C ALA A 463 -14.85 -12.41 -21.68
N ARG A 464 -13.81 -12.59 -20.85
CA ARG A 464 -12.41 -12.68 -21.32
C ARG A 464 -12.11 -13.99 -22.03
N VAL A 465 -12.67 -15.12 -21.57
CA VAL A 465 -12.53 -16.42 -22.26
C VAL A 465 -13.13 -16.36 -23.66
N ARG A 466 -14.26 -15.68 -23.85
CA ARG A 466 -14.90 -15.54 -25.17
C ARG A 466 -14.09 -14.72 -26.18
N GLN A 467 -13.06 -14.01 -25.73
CA GLN A 467 -12.11 -13.32 -26.61
C GLN A 467 -10.99 -14.25 -27.11
N LEU A 468 -10.85 -15.47 -26.54
CA LEU A 468 -9.88 -16.44 -27.02
C LEU A 468 -10.31 -17.04 -28.37
N PRO A 469 -9.36 -17.38 -29.27
CA PRO A 469 -9.68 -18.02 -30.54
C PRO A 469 -10.50 -19.30 -30.36
N GLY A 470 -11.66 -19.37 -31.03
CA GLY A 470 -12.58 -20.52 -31.00
C GLY A 470 -13.34 -20.72 -29.67
N CYS A 471 -13.44 -19.67 -28.84
CA CYS A 471 -14.14 -19.69 -27.55
C CYS A 471 -15.34 -18.73 -27.51
N ASP A 472 -15.78 -18.17 -28.64
CA ASP A 472 -16.91 -17.23 -28.75
C ASP A 472 -18.21 -17.79 -28.14
N GLN A 473 -18.41 -19.11 -28.24
CA GLN A 473 -19.54 -19.85 -27.66
C GLN A 473 -19.22 -20.53 -26.33
N ALA A 474 -18.12 -20.15 -25.66
CA ALA A 474 -17.66 -20.83 -24.47
C ALA A 474 -18.71 -20.78 -23.34
N VAL A 475 -18.75 -21.87 -22.57
CA VAL A 475 -19.62 -22.06 -21.40
C VAL A 475 -18.80 -22.70 -20.27
N PRO A 476 -18.87 -22.20 -19.03
CA PRO A 476 -18.14 -22.80 -17.91
C PRO A 476 -18.67 -24.20 -17.60
N VAL A 477 -17.76 -25.17 -17.46
CA VAL A 477 -18.08 -26.54 -16.99
C VAL A 477 -18.24 -26.55 -15.47
N HIS A 478 -17.48 -25.71 -14.76
CA HIS A 478 -17.69 -25.44 -13.34
C HIS A 478 -17.37 -23.98 -13.03
N ARG A 479 -17.69 -23.56 -11.80
CA ARG A 479 -17.47 -22.19 -11.33
C ARG A 479 -16.61 -22.17 -10.07
N LEU A 480 -15.93 -21.05 -9.86
CA LEU A 480 -15.30 -20.69 -8.60
C LEU A 480 -16.00 -19.44 -8.05
N ASP A 481 -16.06 -19.33 -6.72
CA ASP A 481 -16.54 -18.13 -6.03
C ASP A 481 -15.67 -16.92 -6.45
N VAL A 482 -16.24 -15.72 -6.36
CA VAL A 482 -15.56 -14.46 -6.74
C VAL A 482 -14.17 -14.34 -6.09
N GLY A 483 -14.10 -14.49 -4.76
CA GLY A 483 -12.84 -14.40 -4.00
C GLY A 483 -11.90 -15.61 -4.14
N THR A 484 -12.31 -16.69 -4.81
CA THR A 484 -11.48 -17.90 -5.02
C THR A 484 -10.76 -17.81 -6.36
N SER A 485 -9.44 -17.97 -6.38
CA SER A 485 -8.65 -17.99 -7.62
C SER A 485 -8.33 -19.43 -8.07
N GLY A 486 -7.77 -19.58 -9.26
CA GLY A 486 -7.25 -20.86 -9.77
C GLY A 486 -7.98 -21.38 -11.01
N LEU A 487 -7.81 -22.66 -11.29
CA LEU A 487 -8.20 -23.27 -12.57
C LEU A 487 -9.72 -23.35 -12.74
N VAL A 488 -10.19 -22.97 -13.93
CA VAL A 488 -11.58 -23.12 -14.36
C VAL A 488 -11.64 -23.74 -15.75
N ILE A 489 -12.45 -24.77 -15.91
CA ILE A 489 -12.71 -25.41 -17.21
C ILE A 489 -13.88 -24.71 -17.92
N PHE A 490 -13.65 -24.30 -19.17
CA PHE A 490 -14.70 -23.89 -20.10
C PHE A 490 -14.77 -24.87 -21.25
N ALA A 491 -15.98 -25.29 -21.59
CA ALA A 491 -16.25 -25.95 -22.85
C ALA A 491 -16.33 -24.90 -23.95
N ARG A 492 -15.68 -25.14 -25.10
CA ARG A 492 -15.72 -24.23 -26.25
C ARG A 492 -17.13 -24.05 -26.81
N LYS A 493 -17.99 -25.07 -26.64
CA LYS A 493 -19.40 -25.10 -27.05
C LYS A 493 -20.25 -25.74 -25.96
N ALA A 494 -21.52 -25.33 -25.89
CA ALA A 494 -22.49 -25.89 -24.94
C ALA A 494 -22.63 -27.42 -25.03
N ALA A 495 -22.47 -28.01 -26.23
CA ALA A 495 -22.57 -29.45 -26.48
C ALA A 495 -21.56 -30.28 -25.67
N PHE A 496 -20.40 -29.72 -25.30
CA PHE A 496 -19.37 -30.46 -24.57
C PHE A 496 -19.53 -30.38 -23.04
N VAL A 497 -20.36 -29.45 -22.54
CA VAL A 497 -20.47 -29.18 -21.08
C VAL A 497 -20.83 -30.42 -20.29
N PHE A 498 -21.82 -31.20 -20.76
CA PHE A 498 -22.32 -32.37 -20.05
C PHE A 498 -21.24 -33.44 -19.85
N ALA A 499 -20.57 -33.86 -20.92
CA ALA A 499 -19.55 -34.90 -20.89
C ALA A 499 -18.36 -34.50 -19.98
N TRP A 500 -17.94 -33.24 -20.04
CA TRP A 500 -16.85 -32.74 -19.20
C TRP A 500 -17.26 -32.53 -17.74
N ALA A 501 -18.50 -32.14 -17.47
CA ALA A 501 -19.03 -32.05 -16.12
C ALA A 501 -19.12 -33.45 -15.46
N GLU A 502 -19.57 -34.47 -16.21
CA GLU A 502 -19.57 -35.86 -15.74
C GLU A 502 -18.15 -36.38 -15.50
N ALA A 503 -17.21 -36.11 -16.40
CA ALA A 503 -15.81 -36.50 -16.21
C ALA A 503 -15.20 -35.89 -14.95
N LEU A 504 -15.49 -34.62 -14.67
CA LEU A 504 -15.04 -33.93 -13.46
C LEU A 504 -15.73 -34.43 -12.18
N ALA A 505 -16.97 -34.91 -12.28
CA ALA A 505 -17.73 -35.49 -11.17
C ALA A 505 -17.42 -36.99 -10.93
N SER A 506 -16.74 -37.65 -11.87
CA SER A 506 -16.37 -39.06 -11.78
C SER A 506 -15.39 -39.36 -10.64
N GLN A 507 -15.20 -40.64 -10.31
CA GLN A 507 -14.17 -41.09 -9.34
C GLN A 507 -12.73 -40.69 -9.72
N PHE A 508 -12.50 -40.38 -11.00
CA PHE A 508 -11.23 -39.95 -11.55
C PHE A 508 -11.06 -38.42 -11.49
N GLY A 509 -12.16 -37.69 -11.36
CA GLY A 509 -12.25 -36.24 -11.29
C GLY A 509 -11.86 -35.70 -9.91
N ARG A 510 -10.93 -34.74 -9.86
CA ARG A 510 -10.49 -34.09 -8.62
C ARG A 510 -10.24 -32.61 -8.85
N LYS A 511 -10.85 -31.79 -8.01
CA LYS A 511 -10.47 -30.40 -7.81
C LYS A 511 -9.66 -30.33 -6.54
N ILE A 512 -8.39 -29.95 -6.64
CA ILE A 512 -7.49 -29.85 -5.50
C ILE A 512 -7.28 -28.37 -5.21
N TYR A 513 -7.54 -27.99 -3.96
CA TYR A 513 -7.42 -26.64 -3.46
C TYR A 513 -6.30 -26.54 -2.44
N LEU A 514 -5.61 -25.39 -2.43
CA LEU A 514 -4.89 -24.93 -1.27
C LEU A 514 -5.78 -23.97 -0.47
N ALA A 515 -5.82 -24.18 0.85
CA ALA A 515 -6.53 -23.32 1.79
C ALA A 515 -5.66 -23.03 3.01
N ALA A 516 -5.62 -21.77 3.46
CA ALA A 516 -5.10 -21.45 4.78
C ALA A 516 -6.28 -21.39 5.76
N ALA A 517 -6.22 -22.20 6.81
CA ALA A 517 -7.29 -22.37 7.80
C ALA A 517 -6.85 -21.89 9.18
N ARG A 518 -7.78 -21.28 9.93
CA ARG A 518 -7.50 -20.73 11.25
C ARG A 518 -7.04 -21.82 12.24
N GLY A 519 -5.91 -21.59 12.91
CA GLY A 519 -5.39 -22.49 13.94
C GLY A 519 -4.77 -23.77 13.38
N ARG A 520 -4.52 -24.75 14.27
CA ARG A 520 -3.93 -26.04 13.91
C ARG A 520 -5.02 -27.10 13.71
N THR A 521 -5.20 -27.56 12.48
CA THR A 521 -6.11 -28.68 12.17
C THR A 521 -5.47 -30.02 12.54
N PRO A 522 -6.25 -31.11 12.62
CA PRO A 522 -5.72 -32.46 12.48
C PRO A 522 -4.88 -32.62 11.20
N SER A 523 -3.95 -33.58 11.18
CA SER A 523 -3.02 -33.79 10.06
C SER A 523 -3.72 -34.26 8.77
N LYS A 524 -4.88 -34.92 8.90
CA LYS A 524 -5.78 -35.30 7.81
C LYS A 524 -7.19 -35.49 8.36
N GLY A 525 -8.19 -35.32 7.51
CA GLY A 525 -9.57 -35.58 7.90
C GLY A 525 -10.54 -35.61 6.72
N ALA A 526 -11.75 -36.08 6.99
CA ALA A 526 -12.89 -36.01 6.07
C ALA A 526 -14.08 -35.38 6.81
N ILE A 527 -14.62 -34.33 6.24
CA ILE A 527 -15.77 -33.60 6.78
C ILE A 527 -16.97 -34.00 5.94
N THR A 528 -17.81 -34.88 6.46
CA THR A 528 -19.08 -35.30 5.86
C THR A 528 -20.20 -34.58 6.59
N ARG A 529 -20.76 -33.56 5.94
CA ARG A 529 -21.84 -32.76 6.52
C ARG A 529 -22.71 -32.27 5.37
N GLU A 530 -24.01 -32.46 5.49
CA GLU A 530 -24.95 -31.97 4.48
C GLU A 530 -24.98 -30.44 4.44
N LEU A 531 -25.15 -29.90 3.24
CA LEU A 531 -25.20 -28.48 3.01
C LEU A 531 -26.55 -28.11 2.41
N ARG A 532 -27.18 -27.10 3.01
CA ARG A 532 -28.34 -26.44 2.40
C ARG A 532 -27.91 -25.56 1.23
N ASP A 533 -28.58 -25.74 0.10
CA ASP A 533 -28.44 -24.95 -1.12
C ASP A 533 -29.86 -24.72 -1.67
N GLU A 534 -30.28 -23.47 -1.82
CA GLU A 534 -31.64 -23.10 -2.29
C GLU A 534 -32.77 -23.87 -1.59
N GLY A 535 -32.67 -24.03 -0.26
CA GLY A 535 -33.65 -24.75 0.57
C GLY A 535 -33.52 -26.28 0.54
N ARG A 536 -32.73 -26.87 -0.36
CA ARG A 536 -32.50 -28.31 -0.46
C ARG A 536 -31.30 -28.73 0.38
N VAL A 537 -31.43 -29.83 1.12
CA VAL A 537 -30.32 -30.44 1.85
C VAL A 537 -29.61 -31.41 0.91
N LEU A 538 -28.32 -31.17 0.67
CA LEU A 538 -27.53 -31.97 -0.27
C LEU A 538 -26.35 -32.61 0.45
N PRO A 539 -26.00 -33.88 0.13
CA PRO A 539 -24.80 -34.49 0.64
C PRO A 539 -23.58 -33.72 0.16
N ALA A 540 -22.63 -33.56 1.07
CA ALA A 540 -21.35 -32.95 0.81
C ALA A 540 -20.27 -33.60 1.67
N ARG A 541 -19.11 -33.83 1.05
CA ARG A 541 -17.93 -34.41 1.70
C ARG A 541 -16.68 -33.71 1.20
N THR A 542 -15.82 -33.34 2.14
CA THR A 542 -14.56 -32.64 1.87
C THR A 542 -13.43 -33.34 2.60
N ARG A 543 -12.42 -33.81 1.87
CA ARG A 543 -11.19 -34.37 2.44
C ARG A 543 -10.13 -33.28 2.53
N TYR A 544 -9.35 -33.28 3.60
CA TYR A 544 -8.21 -32.38 3.72
C TYR A 544 -6.99 -33.11 4.28
N ARG A 545 -5.81 -32.56 3.96
CA ARG A 545 -4.51 -32.96 4.51
C ARG A 545 -3.72 -31.72 4.85
N TRP A 546 -3.14 -31.70 6.04
CA TRP A 546 -2.22 -30.68 6.47
C TRP A 546 -0.91 -30.76 5.69
N LEU A 547 -0.46 -29.63 5.16
CA LEU A 547 0.80 -29.51 4.41
C LEU A 547 1.86 -28.76 5.20
N GLY A 548 1.45 -27.89 6.12
CA GLY A 548 2.38 -27.04 6.85
C GLY A 548 1.68 -26.02 7.73
N GLY A 549 2.46 -25.36 8.59
CA GLY A 549 2.00 -24.27 9.42
C GLY A 549 2.54 -22.92 8.91
N ALA A 550 1.73 -21.87 9.01
CA ALA A 550 2.14 -20.50 8.74
C ALA A 550 1.50 -19.59 9.80
N GLY A 551 2.31 -18.94 10.64
CA GLY A 551 1.85 -17.98 11.64
C GLY A 551 0.90 -18.56 12.70
N GLY A 552 1.02 -19.85 13.03
CA GLY A 552 0.06 -20.53 13.92
C GLY A 552 -1.21 -21.04 13.23
N HIS A 553 -1.33 -20.86 11.91
CA HIS A 553 -2.43 -21.32 11.07
C HIS A 553 -2.02 -22.51 10.20
N SER A 554 -2.99 -23.26 9.68
CA SER A 554 -2.75 -24.47 8.89
C SER A 554 -2.87 -24.20 7.41
N VAL A 555 -1.91 -24.68 6.62
CA VAL A 555 -2.01 -24.74 5.16
C VAL A 555 -2.44 -26.15 4.78
N LEU A 556 -3.56 -26.25 4.06
CA LEU A 556 -4.25 -27.49 3.76
C LEU A 556 -4.32 -27.73 2.27
N ARG A 557 -4.11 -28.98 1.88
CA ARG A 557 -4.62 -29.53 0.63
C ARG A 557 -6.05 -29.99 0.87
N VAL A 558 -7.00 -29.47 0.10
CA VAL A 558 -8.43 -29.74 0.26
C VAL A 558 -9.01 -30.29 -1.03
N ILE A 559 -9.76 -31.39 -0.95
CA ILE A 559 -10.51 -31.99 -2.05
C ILE A 559 -11.99 -32.05 -1.67
N PRO A 560 -12.86 -31.22 -2.25
CA PRO A 560 -14.29 -31.42 -2.17
C PRO A 560 -14.71 -32.55 -3.12
N GLU A 561 -15.37 -33.59 -2.60
CA GLU A 561 -15.90 -34.71 -3.41
C GLU A 561 -17.19 -34.33 -4.13
N HIS A 562 -17.79 -33.21 -3.74
CA HIS A 562 -18.99 -32.63 -4.33
C HIS A 562 -18.73 -31.16 -4.67
N GLY A 563 -19.56 -30.54 -5.50
CA GLY A 563 -19.43 -29.13 -5.90
C GLY A 563 -20.52 -28.23 -5.32
N ARG A 564 -20.71 -28.18 -4.00
CA ARG A 564 -21.75 -27.33 -3.37
C ARG A 564 -21.26 -25.90 -3.14
N THR A 565 -22.20 -24.96 -3.10
CA THR A 565 -21.93 -23.54 -2.82
C THR A 565 -21.17 -23.36 -1.50
N HIS A 566 -20.01 -22.72 -1.57
CA HIS A 566 -19.11 -22.45 -0.43
C HIS A 566 -18.71 -23.70 0.38
N GLN A 567 -18.70 -24.90 -0.22
CA GLN A 567 -18.54 -26.15 0.53
C GLN A 567 -17.31 -26.20 1.42
N ILE A 568 -16.12 -25.89 0.87
CA ILE A 568 -14.85 -25.93 1.61
C ILE A 568 -14.91 -24.99 2.82
N ARG A 569 -15.35 -23.75 2.57
CA ARG A 569 -15.48 -22.68 3.56
C ARG A 569 -16.40 -23.07 4.71
N ARG A 570 -17.59 -23.57 4.38
CA ARG A 570 -18.59 -24.03 5.36
C ARG A 570 -18.11 -25.25 6.15
N HIS A 571 -17.46 -26.22 5.50
CA HIS A 571 -16.97 -27.42 6.16
C HIS A 571 -15.84 -27.11 7.14
N LEU A 572 -14.87 -26.30 6.72
CA LEU A 572 -13.74 -25.92 7.56
C LEU A 572 -14.20 -25.04 8.75
N ALA A 573 -15.14 -24.12 8.54
CA ALA A 573 -15.77 -23.37 9.62
C ALA A 573 -16.53 -24.29 10.60
N ALA A 574 -17.26 -25.29 10.09
CA ALA A 574 -18.03 -26.23 10.91
C ALA A 574 -17.17 -27.08 11.86
N ILE A 575 -15.87 -27.25 11.57
CA ILE A 575 -14.93 -27.94 12.46
C ILE A 575 -14.04 -26.98 13.27
N GLY A 576 -14.39 -25.69 13.34
CA GLY A 576 -13.67 -24.69 14.13
C GLY A 576 -12.43 -24.09 13.45
N HIS A 577 -12.19 -24.40 12.18
CA HIS A 577 -11.00 -23.99 11.42
C HIS A 577 -11.38 -23.22 10.15
N PRO A 578 -12.14 -22.12 10.23
CA PRO A 578 -12.56 -21.41 9.02
C PRO A 578 -11.38 -20.93 8.18
N VAL A 579 -11.61 -20.76 6.88
CA VAL A 579 -10.61 -20.27 5.93
C VAL A 579 -10.24 -18.82 6.26
N LEU A 580 -8.95 -18.49 6.22
CA LEU A 580 -8.46 -17.13 6.44
C LEU A 580 -8.96 -16.19 5.34
N GLY A 581 -9.33 -14.96 5.71
CA GLY A 581 -9.87 -13.97 4.78
C GLY A 581 -11.29 -14.26 4.28
N ASP A 582 -11.99 -15.22 4.88
CA ASP A 582 -13.41 -15.47 4.61
C ASP A 582 -14.28 -14.52 5.43
N GLU A 583 -14.89 -13.51 4.80
CA GLU A 583 -15.75 -12.54 5.50
C GLU A 583 -17.06 -13.16 6.02
N ARG A 584 -17.56 -14.22 5.37
CA ARG A 584 -18.90 -14.76 5.64
C ARG A 584 -18.89 -15.86 6.69
N TYR A 585 -17.91 -16.76 6.63
CA TYR A 585 -17.81 -17.91 7.54
C TYR A 585 -16.53 -17.86 8.39
N GLY A 586 -15.73 -16.81 8.26
CA GLY A 586 -14.46 -16.65 8.96
C GLY A 586 -14.54 -15.98 10.31
N HIS A 587 -13.37 -15.63 10.82
CA HIS A 587 -13.19 -15.02 12.12
C HIS A 587 -12.70 -13.57 11.94
N ALA A 588 -13.60 -12.60 12.12
CA ALA A 588 -13.34 -11.20 11.78
C ALA A 588 -12.06 -10.61 12.41
N PRO A 589 -11.73 -10.84 13.71
CA PRO A 589 -10.48 -10.33 14.27
C PRO A 589 -9.22 -10.92 13.60
N THR A 590 -9.26 -12.21 13.22
CA THR A 590 -8.14 -12.84 12.52
C THR A 590 -8.04 -12.32 11.09
N ASN A 591 -9.15 -12.18 10.39
CA ASN A 591 -9.15 -11.64 9.03
C ASN A 591 -8.59 -10.21 9.01
N ARG A 592 -9.03 -9.35 9.94
CA ARG A 592 -8.50 -7.98 10.07
C ARG A 592 -6.99 -7.97 10.31
N PHE A 593 -6.48 -8.85 11.16
CA PHE A 593 -5.03 -8.99 11.36
C PHE A 593 -4.31 -9.38 10.05
N PHE A 594 -4.82 -10.35 9.30
CA PHE A 594 -4.22 -10.79 8.04
C PHE A 594 -4.32 -9.75 6.92
N GLU A 595 -5.43 -9.02 6.87
CA GLU A 595 -5.60 -7.90 5.94
C GLU A 595 -4.58 -6.79 6.26
N GLU A 596 -4.50 -6.36 7.52
CA GLU A 596 -3.62 -5.26 7.95
C GLU A 596 -2.13 -5.60 7.92
N LYS A 597 -1.75 -6.84 8.29
CA LYS A 597 -0.34 -7.25 8.40
C LYS A 597 0.19 -7.97 7.17
N HIS A 598 -0.69 -8.65 6.44
CA HIS A 598 -0.30 -9.53 5.34
C HIS A 598 -0.95 -9.16 4.00
N GLY A 599 -1.83 -8.15 3.95
CA GLY A 599 -2.45 -7.69 2.71
C GLY A 599 -3.48 -8.67 2.12
N LEU A 600 -3.92 -9.67 2.90
CA LEU A 600 -4.88 -10.68 2.46
C LEU A 600 -6.30 -10.09 2.47
N ASP A 601 -6.76 -9.59 1.32
CA ASP A 601 -8.07 -8.96 1.13
C ASP A 601 -9.16 -9.91 0.62
N ARG A 602 -8.90 -11.21 0.68
CA ARG A 602 -9.80 -12.25 0.15
C ARG A 602 -9.63 -13.57 0.87
N THR A 603 -10.53 -14.50 0.54
CA THR A 603 -10.42 -15.88 1.02
C THR A 603 -9.14 -16.53 0.52
N PHE A 604 -8.31 -17.04 1.43
CA PHE A 604 -7.14 -17.85 1.10
C PHE A 604 -7.61 -19.23 0.62
N LEU A 605 -8.10 -19.26 -0.62
CA LEU A 605 -8.56 -20.45 -1.31
C LEU A 605 -8.16 -20.35 -2.78
N HIS A 606 -7.49 -21.40 -3.27
CA HIS A 606 -6.97 -21.43 -4.62
C HIS A 606 -7.11 -22.84 -5.22
N CYS A 607 -7.80 -22.97 -6.35
CA CYS A 607 -7.90 -24.23 -7.08
C CYS A 607 -6.60 -24.47 -7.85
N ILE A 608 -5.64 -25.09 -7.18
CA ILE A 608 -4.26 -25.23 -7.66
C ILE A 608 -4.12 -26.31 -8.74
N ARG A 609 -5.01 -27.30 -8.74
CA ARG A 609 -4.87 -28.47 -9.61
C ARG A 609 -6.20 -29.12 -9.96
N LEU A 610 -6.32 -29.51 -11.22
CA LEU A 610 -7.40 -30.31 -11.77
C LEU A 610 -6.86 -31.66 -12.23
N GLU A 611 -7.58 -32.74 -11.91
CA GLU A 611 -7.32 -34.07 -12.46
C GLU A 611 -8.63 -34.65 -12.99
N LEU A 612 -8.61 -35.20 -14.20
CA LEU A 612 -9.77 -35.86 -14.81
C LEU A 612 -9.32 -36.69 -16.01
N ASN A 613 -10.20 -37.54 -16.53
CA ASN A 613 -9.96 -38.23 -17.79
C ASN A 613 -10.69 -37.47 -18.90
N HIS A 614 -10.03 -37.26 -20.04
CA HIS A 614 -10.67 -36.69 -21.21
C HIS A 614 -11.85 -37.60 -21.64
N PRO A 615 -13.09 -37.09 -21.78
CA PRO A 615 -14.27 -37.92 -22.04
C PRO A 615 -14.17 -38.75 -23.33
N LYS A 616 -13.65 -38.15 -24.40
CA LYS A 616 -13.46 -38.79 -25.71
C LYS A 616 -12.26 -39.74 -25.78
N THR A 617 -11.08 -39.33 -25.29
CA THR A 617 -9.83 -40.07 -25.51
C THR A 617 -9.43 -40.98 -24.34
N GLY A 618 -10.05 -40.81 -23.17
CA GLY A 618 -9.68 -41.51 -21.93
C GLY A 618 -8.34 -41.05 -21.32
N VAL A 619 -7.61 -40.15 -21.99
CA VAL A 619 -6.31 -39.63 -21.56
C VAL A 619 -6.43 -38.96 -20.18
N ARG A 620 -5.48 -39.26 -19.29
CA ARG A 620 -5.43 -38.64 -17.95
C ARG A 620 -4.89 -37.22 -18.08
N LEU A 621 -5.73 -36.24 -17.77
CA LEU A 621 -5.38 -34.83 -17.71
C LEU A 621 -5.05 -34.43 -16.27
N ILE A 622 -3.88 -33.82 -16.10
CA ILE A 622 -3.42 -33.22 -14.85
C ILE A 622 -2.94 -31.82 -15.19
N VAL A 623 -3.66 -30.82 -14.70
CA VAL A 623 -3.35 -29.41 -14.95
C VAL A 623 -3.13 -28.72 -13.62
N GLU A 624 -2.03 -27.97 -13.52
CA GLU A 624 -1.60 -27.27 -12.31
C GLU A 624 -1.34 -25.79 -12.63
N THR A 625 -1.49 -24.94 -11.61
CA THR A 625 -1.17 -23.51 -11.66
C THR A 625 -0.31 -23.16 -10.44
N PRO A 626 0.60 -22.18 -10.52
CA PRO A 626 1.27 -21.67 -9.33
C PRO A 626 0.28 -20.97 -8.40
N LEU A 627 0.68 -20.83 -7.13
CA LEU A 627 -0.03 -19.99 -6.17
C LEU A 627 0.13 -18.51 -6.57
N PRO A 628 -0.94 -17.70 -6.59
CA PRO A 628 -0.84 -16.28 -6.94
C PRO A 628 -0.04 -15.49 -5.90
N GLY A 629 0.56 -14.38 -6.34
CA GLY A 629 1.48 -13.55 -5.55
C GLY A 629 0.96 -13.17 -4.16
N ASP A 630 -0.31 -12.80 -4.04
CA ASP A 630 -0.94 -12.39 -2.78
C ASP A 630 -0.96 -13.50 -1.72
N LEU A 631 -1.31 -14.72 -2.14
CA LEU A 631 -1.34 -15.88 -1.25
C LEU A 631 0.08 -16.38 -0.94
N ARG A 632 1.00 -16.33 -1.91
CA ARG A 632 2.41 -16.65 -1.72
C ARG A 632 3.03 -15.73 -0.67
N LEU A 633 2.82 -14.43 -0.81
CA LEU A 633 3.29 -13.41 0.13
C LEU A 633 2.72 -13.61 1.53
N THR A 634 1.42 -13.88 1.63
CA THR A 634 0.79 -14.16 2.92
C THR A 634 1.50 -15.31 3.64
N LEU A 635 1.86 -16.39 2.92
CA LEU A 635 2.64 -17.48 3.49
C LEU A 635 4.06 -17.06 3.87
N SER A 636 4.74 -16.28 3.02
CA SER A 636 6.09 -15.75 3.31
C SER A 636 6.11 -14.94 4.60
N ARG A 637 5.18 -13.98 4.75
CA ARG A 637 5.10 -13.09 5.92
C ARG A 637 4.70 -13.82 7.21
N CYS A 638 4.02 -14.96 7.11
CA CYS A 638 3.65 -15.79 8.26
C CYS A 638 4.72 -16.84 8.64
N GLY A 639 5.97 -16.71 8.18
CA GLY A 639 7.04 -17.66 8.51
C GLY A 639 6.89 -19.01 7.79
N GLY A 640 6.21 -19.01 6.63
CA GLY A 640 6.03 -20.17 5.77
C GLY A 640 7.07 -20.47 4.67
N PRO A 641 8.34 -19.98 4.65
CA PRO A 641 9.29 -20.36 3.60
C PRO A 641 9.44 -21.88 3.42
N THR A 642 9.37 -22.65 4.51
CA THR A 642 9.39 -24.12 4.47
C THR A 642 8.14 -24.69 3.79
N VAL A 643 6.97 -24.08 3.99
CA VAL A 643 5.72 -24.49 3.34
C VAL A 643 5.74 -24.15 1.86
N LEU A 644 6.26 -22.98 1.48
CA LEU A 644 6.43 -22.60 0.08
C LEU A 644 7.39 -23.55 -0.65
N LYS A 645 8.57 -23.80 -0.07
CA LYS A 645 9.52 -24.80 -0.61
C LYS A 645 8.91 -26.19 -0.73
N PHE A 646 8.09 -26.58 0.26
CA PHE A 646 7.36 -27.85 0.21
C PHE A 646 6.37 -27.86 -0.95
N LEU A 647 5.55 -26.82 -1.10
CA LEU A 647 4.56 -26.68 -2.19
C LEU A 647 5.20 -26.66 -3.59
N GLU A 648 6.38 -26.05 -3.73
CA GLU A 648 7.16 -26.02 -4.97
C GLU A 648 7.75 -27.41 -5.33
N GLY A 649 7.82 -28.33 -4.37
CA GLY A 649 8.18 -29.72 -4.62
C GLY A 649 7.04 -30.52 -5.26
N LYS A 650 7.32 -31.22 -6.37
CA LYS A 650 6.38 -32.05 -7.15
C LYS A 650 5.56 -33.08 -6.35
N ALA A 651 5.89 -33.35 -5.09
CA ALA A 651 5.22 -34.33 -4.22
C ALA A 651 4.14 -33.73 -3.28
N ALA A 652 4.10 -32.40 -3.07
CA ALA A 652 3.26 -31.79 -2.05
C ALA A 652 1.75 -31.92 -2.30
N LEU A 653 1.33 -31.96 -3.57
CA LEU A 653 -0.06 -32.15 -3.97
C LEU A 653 -0.45 -33.63 -4.09
N GLY A 654 0.46 -34.54 -3.76
CA GLY A 654 0.34 -36.00 -3.92
C GLY A 654 0.88 -36.48 -5.27
N GLY A 655 1.46 -37.70 -5.27
CA GLY A 655 1.91 -38.34 -6.51
C GLY A 655 0.73 -38.69 -7.40
N SER A 656 0.80 -38.23 -8.64
CA SER A 656 0.02 -38.76 -9.76
C SER A 656 1.00 -39.40 -10.73
N GLY A 657 0.60 -40.50 -11.38
CA GLY A 657 1.35 -41.01 -12.53
C GLY A 657 1.65 -39.91 -13.55
N PRO A 658 2.63 -40.11 -14.44
CA PRO A 658 3.05 -39.10 -15.40
C PRO A 658 1.84 -38.59 -16.18
N SER A 659 1.75 -37.26 -16.30
CA SER A 659 0.81 -36.65 -17.22
C SER A 659 1.15 -37.15 -18.63
N THR A 660 0.16 -37.70 -19.34
CA THR A 660 0.33 -38.08 -20.75
C THR A 660 0.02 -36.92 -21.69
N LEU A 661 -0.06 -35.69 -21.16
CA LEU A 661 -0.17 -34.47 -21.95
C LEU A 661 1.07 -34.33 -22.85
N PRO A 662 0.91 -34.18 -24.17
CA PRO A 662 1.98 -33.61 -24.97
C PRO A 662 2.31 -32.21 -24.42
N PRO A 663 3.58 -31.77 -24.48
CA PRO A 663 3.94 -30.40 -24.10
C PRO A 663 3.07 -29.39 -24.85
N PRO A 664 2.76 -28.23 -24.25
CA PRO A 664 2.02 -27.19 -24.96
C PRO A 664 2.71 -26.91 -26.30
N PRO A 665 1.96 -26.67 -27.39
CA PRO A 665 2.58 -26.23 -28.62
C PRO A 665 3.45 -25.02 -28.31
N LEU A 666 4.70 -25.05 -28.77
CA LEU A 666 5.58 -23.88 -28.76
C LEU A 666 4.77 -22.71 -29.30
N ARG A 667 4.87 -21.54 -28.67
CA ARG A 667 4.25 -20.31 -29.18
C ARG A 667 4.67 -20.15 -30.63
N ASP A 668 3.82 -20.55 -31.57
CA ASP A 668 3.99 -20.15 -32.95
C ASP A 668 3.95 -18.63 -32.90
N SER A 669 5.08 -18.04 -33.27
CA SER A 669 5.23 -16.62 -33.52
C SER A 669 3.98 -16.13 -34.22
N ILE A 670 3.27 -15.20 -33.57
CA ILE A 670 2.27 -14.39 -34.24
C ILE A 670 2.96 -13.90 -35.52
N PRO A 671 2.52 -14.29 -36.73
CA PRO A 671 3.10 -13.74 -37.94
C PRO A 671 2.96 -12.22 -37.85
N PRO A 672 3.98 -11.44 -38.21
CA PRO A 672 3.91 -9.99 -38.07
C PRO A 672 2.72 -9.51 -38.91
N SER A 673 1.60 -9.22 -38.24
CA SER A 673 0.52 -8.50 -38.87
C SER A 673 1.09 -7.13 -39.19
N SER A 674 0.99 -6.79 -40.45
CA SER A 674 1.41 -5.52 -41.04
C SER A 674 0.82 -4.35 -40.25
N PHE A 675 1.56 -3.88 -39.24
CA PHE A 675 1.40 -2.53 -38.73
C PHE A 675 1.92 -1.60 -39.82
N SER A 676 0.98 -1.03 -40.57
CA SER A 676 1.18 0.18 -41.35
C SER A 676 1.94 1.20 -40.49
N SER A 677 3.05 1.69 -41.01
CA SER A 677 3.98 2.64 -40.39
C SER A 677 3.42 4.07 -40.22
N ALA A 678 2.09 4.24 -40.24
CA ALA A 678 1.42 5.52 -40.09
C ALA A 678 0.68 5.60 -38.75
N ASN A 679 1.46 5.85 -37.67
CA ASN A 679 1.08 6.44 -36.37
C ASN A 679 1.98 5.88 -35.25
N MET A 680 3.27 6.18 -35.34
CA MET A 680 4.15 6.21 -34.17
C MET A 680 3.93 7.55 -33.45
N PRO A 681 3.74 7.60 -32.12
CA PRO A 681 3.95 8.82 -31.38
C PRO A 681 5.44 9.19 -31.49
N VAL A 682 5.68 10.45 -31.86
CA VAL A 682 7.00 11.05 -32.01
C VAL A 682 7.86 10.74 -30.77
N ALA A 683 9.06 10.19 -31.01
CA ALA A 683 10.09 10.05 -29.99
C ALA A 683 10.36 11.41 -29.36
N ILE A 684 10.08 11.54 -28.07
CA ILE A 684 10.51 12.70 -27.30
C ILE A 684 12.02 12.59 -27.18
N ASN A 685 12.74 13.47 -27.88
CA ASN A 685 14.18 13.62 -27.75
C ASN A 685 14.53 13.82 -26.27
N VAL A 686 15.41 12.96 -25.77
CA VAL A 686 16.15 13.15 -24.52
C VAL A 686 16.88 14.48 -24.64
N LEU A 687 16.50 15.45 -23.82
CA LEU A 687 17.19 16.74 -23.71
C LEU A 687 18.55 16.48 -23.05
N ASP A 688 19.62 16.77 -23.77
CA ASP A 688 20.96 16.93 -23.20
C ASP A 688 20.93 18.03 -22.11
N PRO A 689 21.70 17.88 -21.03
CA PRO A 689 21.77 18.88 -19.97
C PRO A 689 22.41 20.18 -20.49
N PRO A 690 22.00 21.36 -20.00
CA PRO A 690 22.56 22.63 -20.45
C PRO A 690 24.01 22.78 -20.00
N ASP A 691 24.89 23.07 -20.97
CA ASP A 691 26.28 23.46 -20.77
C ASP A 691 26.35 24.77 -19.97
N VAL A 692 26.81 24.71 -18.71
CA VAL A 692 27.15 25.88 -17.90
C VAL A 692 28.64 26.10 -18.00
N ASN A 693 29.08 26.82 -19.03
CA ASN A 693 30.44 27.36 -19.09
C ASN A 693 30.40 28.75 -19.73
N THR A 694 30.25 29.79 -18.91
CA THR A 694 30.39 31.18 -19.35
C THR A 694 31.66 31.78 -18.75
N ALA A 695 32.62 32.06 -19.63
CA ALA A 695 33.75 32.94 -19.37
C ALA A 695 33.28 34.42 -19.40
N PRO A 696 33.98 35.36 -18.76
CA PRO A 696 33.44 36.67 -18.43
C PRO A 696 33.48 37.62 -19.63
N VAL A 697 32.34 38.25 -19.95
CA VAL A 697 32.25 39.31 -20.96
C VAL A 697 32.52 40.66 -20.30
N SER A 698 33.56 41.34 -20.81
CA SER A 698 33.96 42.71 -20.47
C SER A 698 32.95 43.72 -20.99
N ILE A 699 32.48 44.60 -20.10
CA ILE A 699 31.58 45.72 -20.43
C ILE A 699 32.44 46.88 -20.97
N ARG A 700 32.14 47.36 -22.18
CA ARG A 700 32.51 48.70 -22.66
C ARG A 700 31.24 49.53 -22.91
N PRO A 701 31.24 50.84 -22.60
CA PRO A 701 30.06 51.70 -22.72
C PRO A 701 29.83 52.19 -24.16
N PRO A 702 28.60 52.65 -24.49
CA PRO A 702 28.20 52.95 -25.85
C PRO A 702 28.67 54.33 -26.32
N ILE A 703 29.03 54.41 -27.60
CA ILE A 703 29.29 55.65 -28.34
C ILE A 703 27.96 56.15 -28.91
N MET A 704 27.70 57.44 -28.72
CA MET A 704 26.59 58.17 -29.33
C MET A 704 26.95 58.65 -30.74
N SER A 705 26.00 58.48 -31.66
CA SER A 705 25.73 59.31 -32.85
C SER A 705 24.33 58.88 -33.31
N GLY A 706 23.30 59.72 -33.35
CA GLY A 706 23.26 61.08 -33.85
C GLY A 706 22.70 61.04 -35.28
N ASP A 707 21.44 61.51 -35.39
CA ASP A 707 20.80 62.10 -36.59
C ASP A 707 20.40 61.14 -37.74
N ASP A 708 19.27 61.26 -38.44
CA ASP A 708 18.20 62.26 -38.50
C ASP A 708 16.99 61.64 -39.26
N ASP A 709 15.85 62.33 -39.18
CA ASP A 709 14.77 62.48 -40.18
C ASP A 709 13.33 62.06 -39.81
N GLU A 710 12.55 63.15 -39.63
CA GLU A 710 11.08 63.41 -39.64
C GLU A 710 10.15 62.91 -38.53
#